data_AF-A0A819HUD2-F1
#
_entry.id   AF-A0A819HUD2-F1
#
_cell.length_a   1.000
_cell.length_b   1.000
_cell.length_c   1.000
_cell.angle_alpha   90.00
_cell.angle_beta   90.00
_cell.angle_gamma   90.00
#
_symmetry.space_group_name_H-M   'P 1'
#
loop_
_entity.id
_entity.type
_entity.pdbx_description
1 polymer ?
#
loop_
_entity_poly.entity_id
_entity_poly.type
_entity_poly.pdbx_seq_one_letter_code
_entity_poly.pdbx_strand_id
1 'polypeptide(L)'
;MGHKLTSIPRLLLFFICSYALTIIAILIGLISQLLYWLINDLFGRRERRAKRKLKPTSTKKDDEYNFIIIGTGFSGIDTAVKYLSCACDSRQPEISQNLERCADKYDVRRHFCFDTFEGQMCHTAEWDKRINFKNKRVAVVGTGAGAIQVVPKIQQMNVSQLLVFQRTPPWIIPRADRCLITNRIREVTSNSTVTRDGQTYPVDIIVWSTGFEAQQFALPIYGIDGCSLAEQWLIVMVLSLFLRLDILLLLLGFQIVLCTTLLVGVMGQFFHWLIYDSFGRASKRAKRKIKWINNQRDDEYYAIIIGTGFSGLGMAIKLNELGMDNYILIERHGHVGGTWYANKYPGCACDVPSNLYSYSFEPNPKWSHYFSRQPEIAQYLEHCADKYDVRRHIHFNTTVSQLKWIEERQLWQVKTKSNDVERIFYARSVVLGTGILSNAAYPNDIPGIDTFEGQMCHTAEWDKSINFKNKRVAVVGTGASAIQVVPEIQKMNVSQLLVFQRTPPWIIPRVDRTITQWEKDLLARFPIVQKLIRLFIYWITESVALSFVYRWPLKIINEKLVKFNLERQIGDEKFRTKLTPTWEFGCKRMLITNDWYPTLQKPNVQLVTNRIREIKSHSIITQDGTEHPVDIIIWSTGFQAQEFPLPVYGLNGYSLAEQWSQTIQAYRGVTVPNFPNFFILLGPNTALGHNSVVIMIESQINYVAEAFFYMDENNLRSIEIKEDVHVEYNQNLQSKLKRTVWQKGGCHSWYQDAKGNNTSLWPDFTWSYILLMKNFDYKSYFLKS
;
A
#
# COMPACT_ATOMS: atom_id res chain seq x y z
N MET A 1 -31.84 -41.88 22.04
CA MET A 1 -31.69 -40.60 21.30
C MET A 1 -30.32 -40.03 21.63
N GLY A 2 -29.24 -40.13 20.86
CA GLY A 2 -29.11 -40.38 19.44
C GLY A 2 -29.10 -39.09 18.62
N HIS A 3 -28.13 -38.17 18.81
CA HIS A 3 -27.35 -37.51 17.74
C HIS A 3 -26.44 -36.34 18.22
N LYS A 4 -25.20 -36.39 17.72
CA LYS A 4 -24.29 -35.28 17.30
C LYS A 4 -23.52 -34.49 18.38
N LEU A 5 -22.43 -35.14 18.82
CA LEU A 5 -21.20 -34.50 19.29
C LEU A 5 -20.04 -35.00 18.40
N THR A 6 -20.00 -34.56 17.14
CA THR A 6 -18.93 -34.94 16.18
C THR A 6 -18.61 -33.82 15.19
N SER A 7 -17.82 -32.83 15.60
CA SER A 7 -17.16 -31.92 14.64
C SER A 7 -15.81 -31.34 15.10
N ILE A 8 -15.30 -31.69 16.27
CA ILE A 8 -13.98 -31.24 16.76
C ILE A 8 -12.79 -32.10 16.26
N PRO A 9 -12.91 -33.39 15.88
CA PRO A 9 -11.73 -34.16 15.45
C PRO A 9 -11.19 -33.71 14.09
N ARG A 10 -12.02 -33.18 13.18
CA ARG A 10 -11.61 -32.93 11.79
C ARG A 10 -10.69 -31.72 11.63
N LEU A 11 -10.87 -30.67 12.44
CA LEU A 11 -10.00 -29.49 12.36
C LEU A 11 -8.62 -29.81 12.95
N LEU A 12 -8.58 -30.51 14.09
CA LEU A 12 -7.32 -30.93 14.72
C LEU A 12 -6.58 -31.96 13.85
N LEU A 13 -7.30 -32.91 13.26
CA LEU A 13 -6.72 -33.86 12.30
C LEU A 13 -6.23 -33.15 11.03
N PHE A 14 -6.91 -32.11 10.56
CA PHE A 14 -6.46 -31.28 9.44
C PHE A 14 -5.16 -30.54 9.75
N PHE A 15 -5.05 -29.95 10.96
CA PHE A 15 -3.80 -29.31 11.40
C PHE A 15 -2.66 -30.32 11.61
N ILE A 16 -2.93 -31.48 12.21
CA ILE A 16 -1.93 -32.53 12.41
C ILE A 16 -1.46 -33.12 11.07
N CYS A 17 -2.38 -33.39 10.14
CA CYS A 17 -2.04 -33.87 8.79
C CYS A 17 -1.27 -32.80 7.99
N SER A 18 -1.66 -31.53 8.10
CA SER A 18 -0.93 -30.43 7.44
C SER A 18 0.48 -30.27 8.00
N TYR A 19 0.66 -30.40 9.31
CA TYR A 19 1.97 -30.33 9.95
C TYR A 19 2.85 -31.54 9.61
N ALA A 20 2.27 -32.74 9.60
CA ALA A 20 2.96 -33.98 9.21
C ALA A 20 3.40 -33.96 7.74
N LEU A 21 2.55 -33.47 6.83
CA LEU A 21 2.91 -33.29 5.41
C LEU A 21 4.05 -32.28 5.22
N THR A 22 4.08 -31.24 6.03
CA THR A 22 5.16 -30.23 6.01
C THR A 22 6.48 -30.84 6.47
N ILE A 23 6.47 -31.66 7.54
CA ILE A 23 7.67 -32.35 8.03
C ILE A 23 8.18 -33.39 7.02
N ILE A 24 7.29 -34.16 6.39
CA ILE A 24 7.64 -35.12 5.34
C ILE A 24 8.27 -34.42 4.13
N ALA A 25 7.71 -33.28 3.70
CA ALA A 25 8.27 -32.49 2.61
C ALA A 25 9.69 -31.96 2.91
N ILE A 26 9.93 -31.53 4.15
CA ILE A 26 11.27 -31.09 4.61
C ILE A 26 12.25 -32.27 4.63
N LEU A 27 11.84 -33.43 5.12
CA LEU A 27 12.67 -34.64 5.15
C LEU A 27 13.04 -35.13 3.74
N ILE A 28 12.08 -35.13 2.80
CA ILE A 28 12.34 -35.48 1.39
C ILE A 28 13.32 -34.48 0.76
N GLY A 29 13.18 -33.18 1.05
CA GLY A 29 14.11 -32.15 0.59
C GLY A 29 15.54 -32.35 1.12
N LEU A 30 15.69 -32.69 2.41
CA LEU A 30 16.98 -32.97 3.04
C LEU A 30 17.62 -34.26 2.49
N ILE A 31 16.85 -35.33 2.30
CA ILE A 31 17.32 -36.59 1.70
C ILE A 31 17.76 -36.35 0.24
N SER A 32 17.00 -35.54 -0.51
CA SER A 32 17.36 -35.17 -1.89
C SER A 32 18.64 -34.33 -1.95
N GLN A 33 18.87 -33.40 -1.02
CA GLN A 33 20.12 -32.65 -0.94
C GLN A 33 21.30 -33.54 -0.53
N LEU A 34 21.08 -34.48 0.39
CA LEU A 34 22.11 -35.44 0.81
C LEU A 34 22.53 -36.36 -0.35
N LEU A 35 21.55 -36.87 -1.11
CA LEU A 35 21.77 -37.65 -2.33
C LEU A 35 22.49 -36.85 -3.41
N TYR A 36 22.10 -35.58 -3.62
CA TYR A 36 22.77 -34.68 -4.56
C TYR A 36 24.23 -34.42 -4.17
N TRP A 37 24.50 -34.24 -2.88
CA TRP A 37 25.86 -34.06 -2.37
C TRP A 37 26.71 -35.34 -2.49
N LEU A 38 26.15 -36.51 -2.16
CA LEU A 38 26.80 -37.81 -2.31
C LEU A 38 27.14 -38.13 -3.77
N ILE A 39 26.22 -37.84 -4.70
CA ILE A 39 26.44 -38.03 -6.14
C ILE A 39 27.56 -37.08 -6.63
N ASN A 40 27.55 -35.81 -6.22
CA ASN A 40 28.58 -34.86 -6.62
C ASN A 40 29.97 -35.16 -6.03
N ASP A 41 30.07 -35.69 -4.81
CA ASP A 41 31.37 -36.11 -4.24
C ASP A 41 31.91 -37.40 -4.90
N LEU A 42 31.01 -38.33 -5.27
CA LEU A 42 31.38 -39.55 -6.01
C LEU A 42 31.89 -39.26 -7.43
N PHE A 43 31.32 -38.29 -8.14
CA PHE A 43 31.80 -37.87 -9.47
C PHE A 43 33.00 -36.89 -9.40
N GLY A 44 33.05 -36.02 -8.39
CA GLY A 44 34.13 -35.04 -8.19
C GLY A 44 35.49 -35.63 -7.79
N ARG A 45 35.53 -36.90 -7.31
CA ARG A 45 36.78 -37.64 -7.03
C ARG A 45 37.41 -38.29 -8.28
N ARG A 46 36.64 -38.52 -9.36
CA ARG A 46 37.16 -39.06 -10.64
C ARG A 46 37.82 -37.99 -11.51
N GLU A 47 37.32 -36.75 -11.47
CA GLU A 47 37.83 -35.64 -12.29
C GLU A 47 39.18 -35.09 -11.80
N ARG A 48 39.44 -35.14 -10.48
CA ARG A 48 40.69 -34.66 -9.85
C ARG A 48 41.91 -35.56 -10.09
N ARG A 49 41.73 -36.82 -10.54
CA ARG A 49 42.83 -37.72 -10.94
C ARG A 49 43.30 -37.51 -12.39
N ALA A 50 42.51 -36.89 -13.26
CA ALA A 50 42.86 -36.68 -14.67
C ALA A 50 43.61 -35.37 -14.96
N LYS A 51 43.53 -34.35 -14.09
CA LYS A 51 44.17 -33.04 -14.27
C LYS A 51 45.63 -32.93 -13.78
N ARG A 52 46.29 -34.03 -13.39
CA ARG A 52 47.68 -34.05 -12.89
C ARG A 52 48.77 -34.36 -13.92
N LYS A 53 48.43 -34.52 -15.21
CA LYS A 53 49.41 -34.71 -16.29
C LYS A 53 49.02 -33.81 -17.46
N LEU A 54 49.57 -32.60 -17.51
CA LEU A 54 49.77 -31.76 -18.70
C LEU A 54 50.46 -30.47 -18.21
N LYS A 55 51.78 -30.35 -18.43
CA LYS A 55 52.55 -29.11 -18.26
C LYS A 55 52.65 -28.44 -19.63
N PRO A 56 52.32 -27.16 -19.80
CA PRO A 56 52.73 -26.40 -20.97
C PRO A 56 54.06 -25.71 -20.70
N THR A 57 55.02 -25.99 -21.58
CA THR A 57 56.32 -25.32 -21.74
C THR A 57 56.14 -23.92 -22.35
N SER A 58 56.93 -22.97 -21.86
CA SER A 58 57.02 -21.59 -22.36
C SER A 58 57.77 -21.49 -23.68
N THR A 59 57.28 -20.72 -24.65
CA THR A 59 58.09 -19.91 -25.58
C THR A 59 57.21 -18.98 -26.43
N LYS A 60 57.61 -17.69 -26.51
CA LYS A 60 57.58 -16.68 -27.62
C LYS A 60 56.36 -16.57 -28.56
N LYS A 61 56.11 -15.51 -29.33
CA LYS A 61 56.29 -14.03 -29.33
C LYS A 61 55.66 -13.63 -30.69
N ASP A 62 54.76 -12.65 -30.74
CA ASP A 62 54.28 -11.97 -31.97
C ASP A 62 53.88 -12.85 -33.18
N ASP A 63 52.62 -13.34 -33.22
CA ASP A 63 51.95 -13.81 -34.45
C ASP A 63 50.47 -13.35 -34.44
N GLU A 64 49.98 -12.75 -35.54
CA GLU A 64 48.60 -12.29 -35.71
C GLU A 64 47.58 -13.46 -35.60
N TYR A 65 46.64 -13.37 -34.67
CA TYR A 65 45.71 -14.45 -34.35
C TYR A 65 44.37 -14.34 -35.13
N ASN A 66 44.12 -15.23 -36.10
CA ASN A 66 42.84 -15.32 -36.83
C ASN A 66 41.86 -16.35 -36.21
N PHE A 67 41.27 -16.03 -35.06
CA PHE A 67 40.25 -16.86 -34.40
C PHE A 67 38.88 -16.17 -34.33
N ILE A 68 37.80 -16.90 -34.65
CA ILE A 68 36.43 -16.40 -34.57
C ILE A 68 35.58 -17.35 -33.72
N ILE A 69 34.89 -16.81 -32.71
CA ILE A 69 33.94 -17.56 -31.89
C ILE A 69 32.52 -17.09 -32.23
N ILE A 70 31.65 -18.00 -32.68
CA ILE A 70 30.25 -17.72 -32.99
C ILE A 70 29.38 -18.52 -32.00
N GLY A 71 28.86 -17.83 -30.99
CA GLY A 71 27.96 -18.43 -29.98
C GLY A 71 26.49 -18.28 -30.36
N THR A 72 25.72 -19.37 -30.33
CA THR A 72 24.26 -19.31 -30.42
C THR A 72 23.68 -19.44 -29.01
N GLY A 73 23.44 -18.31 -28.33
CA GLY A 73 22.79 -18.24 -27.02
C GLY A 73 23.70 -17.91 -25.83
N PHE A 74 23.09 -17.69 -24.65
CA PHE A 74 23.70 -17.16 -23.42
C PHE A 74 24.93 -17.94 -22.90
N SER A 75 25.17 -19.17 -23.34
CA SER A 75 26.33 -19.99 -22.95
C SER A 75 27.61 -19.75 -23.77
N GLY A 76 27.53 -19.02 -24.89
CA GLY A 76 28.70 -18.68 -25.72
C GLY A 76 29.65 -17.70 -25.03
N ILE A 77 29.10 -16.76 -24.24
CA ILE A 77 29.85 -15.76 -23.47
C ILE A 77 30.68 -16.44 -22.38
N ASP A 78 30.10 -17.41 -21.66
CA ASP A 78 30.75 -18.09 -20.54
C ASP A 78 31.93 -18.98 -20.97
N THR A 79 31.91 -19.45 -22.22
CA THR A 79 33.01 -20.23 -22.83
C THR A 79 34.13 -19.33 -23.35
N ALA A 80 33.79 -18.18 -23.95
CA ALA A 80 34.76 -17.17 -24.37
C ALA A 80 35.49 -16.53 -23.18
N VAL A 81 34.77 -16.25 -22.08
CA VAL A 81 35.32 -15.75 -20.82
C VAL A 81 36.27 -16.75 -20.17
N LYS A 82 35.96 -18.05 -20.20
CA LYS A 82 36.88 -19.10 -19.68
C LYS A 82 38.18 -19.22 -20.47
N TYR A 83 38.13 -19.10 -21.80
CA TYR A 83 39.33 -19.13 -22.64
C TYR A 83 40.21 -17.88 -22.49
N LEU A 84 39.60 -16.68 -22.42
CA LEU A 84 40.33 -15.44 -22.14
C LEU A 84 40.93 -15.42 -20.72
N SER A 85 40.25 -15.99 -19.72
CA SER A 85 40.77 -16.14 -18.36
C SER A 85 41.97 -17.08 -18.24
N CYS A 86 42.14 -18.02 -19.19
CA CYS A 86 43.33 -18.89 -19.24
C CYS A 86 44.56 -18.21 -19.85
N ALA A 87 44.38 -17.12 -20.61
CA ALA A 87 45.47 -16.35 -21.22
C ALA A 87 45.91 -15.16 -20.34
N CYS A 88 45.00 -14.58 -19.52
CA CYS A 88 45.34 -13.54 -18.56
C CYS A 88 45.69 -14.16 -17.19
N ASP A 89 46.99 -14.29 -16.91
CA ASP A 89 47.51 -14.76 -15.62
C ASP A 89 47.23 -13.76 -14.49
N SER A 90 46.11 -13.89 -13.76
CA SER A 90 46.01 -13.26 -12.42
C SER A 90 44.90 -13.85 -11.55
N ARG A 91 45.29 -14.12 -10.29
CA ARG A 91 44.44 -14.58 -9.18
C ARG A 91 43.80 -13.38 -8.48
N GLN A 92 42.63 -12.87 -8.91
CA GLN A 92 41.72 -12.04 -8.04
C GLN A 92 40.26 -12.03 -8.55
N PRO A 93 39.23 -11.81 -7.68
CA PRO A 93 37.82 -12.20 -7.91
C PRO A 93 36.92 -11.13 -8.55
N GLU A 94 37.46 -10.08 -9.18
CA GLU A 94 36.67 -9.06 -9.87
C GLU A 94 36.83 -9.21 -11.40
N ILE A 95 35.87 -9.92 -12.00
CA ILE A 95 35.97 -10.44 -13.38
C ILE A 95 35.64 -9.39 -14.45
N SER A 96 34.79 -8.40 -14.18
CA SER A 96 34.30 -7.48 -15.22
C SER A 96 35.27 -6.37 -15.61
N GLN A 97 35.91 -5.69 -14.66
CA GLN A 97 36.81 -4.56 -14.95
C GLN A 97 38.21 -4.98 -15.47
N ASN A 98 38.64 -6.21 -15.22
CA ASN A 98 39.92 -6.72 -15.69
C ASN A 98 39.89 -7.21 -17.15
N LEU A 99 38.70 -7.53 -17.68
CA LEU A 99 38.52 -7.99 -19.06
C LEU A 99 38.73 -6.87 -20.10
N GLU A 100 38.23 -5.65 -19.82
CA GLU A 100 38.41 -4.50 -20.73
C GLU A 100 39.88 -4.09 -20.86
N ARG A 101 40.61 -4.06 -19.74
CA ARG A 101 42.05 -3.78 -19.72
C ARG A 101 42.90 -4.87 -20.39
N CYS A 102 42.51 -6.15 -20.32
CA CYS A 102 43.18 -7.23 -21.04
C CYS A 102 42.90 -7.15 -22.56
N ALA A 103 41.67 -6.83 -22.97
CA ALA A 103 41.30 -6.72 -24.39
C ALA A 103 42.05 -5.57 -25.11
N ASP A 104 42.29 -4.45 -24.43
CA ASP A 104 43.04 -3.31 -24.98
C ASP A 104 44.55 -3.57 -25.05
N LYS A 105 45.10 -4.37 -24.13
CA LYS A 105 46.54 -4.68 -24.07
C LYS A 105 47.02 -5.62 -25.18
N TYR A 106 46.13 -6.42 -25.77
CA TYR A 106 46.45 -7.41 -26.81
C TYR A 106 45.79 -7.10 -28.17
N ASP A 107 45.29 -5.87 -28.38
CA ASP A 107 44.60 -5.39 -29.60
C ASP A 107 43.49 -6.33 -30.12
N VAL A 108 42.73 -6.92 -29.19
CA VAL A 108 41.79 -8.02 -29.49
C VAL A 108 40.46 -7.50 -30.07
N ARG A 109 40.16 -6.21 -29.94
CA ARG A 109 38.89 -5.59 -30.41
C ARG A 109 38.73 -5.58 -31.92
N ARG A 110 39.81 -5.71 -32.70
CA ARG A 110 39.73 -5.79 -34.17
C ARG A 110 39.18 -7.12 -34.69
N HIS A 111 39.17 -8.18 -33.89
CA HIS A 111 38.85 -9.55 -34.34
C HIS A 111 37.70 -10.22 -33.57
N PHE A 112 37.10 -9.49 -32.62
CA PHE A 112 35.88 -9.89 -31.91
C PHE A 112 34.85 -8.78 -32.02
N CYS A 113 33.64 -9.10 -32.48
CA CYS A 113 32.52 -8.14 -32.46
C CYS A 113 31.98 -8.00 -31.04
N PHE A 114 32.51 -7.04 -30.28
CA PHE A 114 31.92 -6.51 -29.06
C PHE A 114 31.92 -4.98 -29.16
N ASP A 115 30.74 -4.35 -29.16
CA ASP A 115 30.62 -2.93 -28.82
C ASP A 115 29.77 -2.82 -27.55
N THR A 116 30.30 -2.12 -26.56
CA THR A 116 29.70 -1.91 -25.24
C THR A 116 28.96 -0.57 -25.20
N PHE A 117 27.72 -0.60 -24.69
CA PHE A 117 26.97 0.51 -24.13
C PHE A 117 26.91 1.83 -24.92
N GLU A 118 26.17 1.85 -26.03
CA GLU A 118 25.17 2.88 -26.41
C GLU A 118 24.61 2.56 -27.82
N GLY A 119 23.54 1.75 -27.88
CA GLY A 119 22.72 1.57 -29.10
C GLY A 119 23.10 0.42 -30.05
N GLN A 120 22.16 -0.53 -30.21
CA GLN A 120 22.10 -1.64 -31.19
C GLN A 120 22.88 -2.94 -30.87
N MET A 121 22.15 -3.96 -30.39
CA MET A 121 22.58 -5.37 -30.40
C MET A 121 22.64 -5.88 -31.85
N CYS A 122 23.81 -6.31 -32.33
CA CYS A 122 23.85 -7.16 -33.52
C CYS A 122 23.32 -8.55 -33.15
N HIS A 123 22.08 -8.82 -33.56
CA HIS A 123 21.52 -10.16 -33.61
C HIS A 123 22.49 -11.13 -34.28
N THR A 124 22.40 -12.41 -33.92
CA THR A 124 23.12 -13.59 -34.47
C THR A 124 23.05 -13.79 -36.00
N ALA A 125 22.59 -12.80 -36.76
CA ALA A 125 22.29 -12.87 -38.18
C ALA A 125 23.27 -12.14 -39.11
N GLU A 126 24.30 -11.41 -38.61
CA GLU A 126 25.15 -10.54 -39.48
C GLU A 126 26.68 -10.73 -39.39
N TRP A 127 27.18 -11.77 -38.73
CA TRP A 127 28.63 -12.09 -38.72
C TRP A 127 29.19 -12.37 -40.13
N ASP A 128 28.33 -12.85 -41.03
CA ASP A 128 28.59 -13.16 -42.42
C ASP A 128 28.90 -11.93 -43.29
N LYS A 129 28.55 -10.73 -42.83
CA LYS A 129 28.83 -9.47 -43.54
C LYS A 129 30.13 -8.79 -43.12
N ARG A 130 30.72 -9.18 -41.97
CA ARG A 130 31.86 -8.48 -41.36
C ARG A 130 33.22 -9.11 -41.63
N ILE A 131 33.25 -10.37 -42.06
CA ILE A 131 34.49 -11.15 -42.22
C ILE A 131 34.58 -11.65 -43.65
N ASN A 132 35.73 -11.41 -44.28
CA ASN A 132 35.96 -11.85 -45.66
C ASN A 132 36.43 -13.31 -45.68
N PHE A 133 35.50 -14.22 -45.94
CA PHE A 133 35.77 -15.65 -46.08
C PHE A 133 36.25 -16.06 -47.49
N LYS A 134 36.22 -15.15 -48.46
CA LYS A 134 36.53 -15.46 -49.87
C LYS A 134 37.97 -15.97 -50.01
N ASN A 135 38.15 -17.12 -50.66
CA ASN A 135 39.42 -17.80 -50.90
C ASN A 135 40.22 -18.19 -49.62
N LYS A 136 39.59 -18.21 -48.44
CA LYS A 136 40.23 -18.64 -47.18
C LYS A 136 39.96 -20.11 -46.87
N ARG A 137 40.90 -20.78 -46.22
CA ARG A 137 40.75 -22.14 -45.64
C ARG A 137 40.12 -22.00 -44.26
N VAL A 138 38.93 -22.53 -44.08
CA VAL A 138 38.12 -22.32 -42.87
C VAL A 138 37.91 -23.66 -42.16
N ALA A 139 38.11 -23.69 -40.84
CA ALA A 139 37.74 -24.84 -40.01
C ALA A 139 36.61 -24.49 -39.04
N VAL A 140 35.50 -25.20 -39.11
CA VAL A 140 34.36 -25.07 -38.18
C VAL A 140 34.44 -26.19 -37.13
N VAL A 141 34.47 -25.83 -35.86
CA VAL A 141 34.59 -26.75 -34.72
C VAL A 141 33.43 -26.55 -33.76
N GLY A 142 32.56 -27.55 -33.57
CA GLY A 142 31.38 -27.36 -32.72
C GLY A 142 30.52 -28.59 -32.44
N THR A 143 29.53 -28.41 -31.56
CA THR A 143 28.50 -29.41 -31.23
C THR A 143 27.27 -29.26 -32.14
N GLY A 144 26.70 -30.40 -32.57
CA GLY A 144 25.65 -30.59 -33.59
C GLY A 144 24.88 -29.35 -34.06
N ALA A 145 23.97 -28.82 -33.22
CA ALA A 145 22.96 -27.84 -33.65
C ALA A 145 23.54 -26.51 -34.17
N GLY A 146 24.62 -25.99 -33.60
CA GLY A 146 25.21 -24.72 -34.04
C GLY A 146 26.01 -24.87 -35.35
N ALA A 147 26.72 -25.99 -35.51
CA ALA A 147 27.48 -26.26 -36.74
C ALA A 147 26.55 -26.44 -37.96
N ILE A 148 25.37 -27.04 -37.76
CA ILE A 148 24.34 -27.21 -38.80
C ILE A 148 23.87 -25.87 -39.37
N GLN A 149 23.82 -24.80 -38.56
CA GLN A 149 23.39 -23.48 -39.02
C GLN A 149 24.51 -22.67 -39.70
N VAL A 150 25.75 -22.83 -39.23
CA VAL A 150 26.89 -22.00 -39.69
C VAL A 150 27.55 -22.56 -40.95
N VAL A 151 27.67 -23.89 -41.06
CA VAL A 151 28.36 -24.53 -42.20
C VAL A 151 27.73 -24.19 -43.56
N PRO A 152 26.40 -24.28 -43.76
CA PRO A 152 25.80 -23.94 -45.05
C PRO A 152 26.03 -22.49 -45.46
N LYS A 153 26.05 -21.56 -44.50
CA LYS A 153 26.34 -20.14 -44.77
C LYS A 153 27.78 -19.95 -45.24
N ILE A 154 28.77 -20.54 -44.56
CA ILE A 154 30.19 -20.41 -44.95
C ILE A 154 30.44 -21.04 -46.33
N GLN A 155 29.76 -22.15 -46.66
CA GLN A 155 29.85 -22.75 -47.99
C GLN A 155 29.41 -21.79 -49.11
N GLN A 156 28.43 -20.92 -48.86
CA GLN A 156 27.97 -19.93 -49.82
C GLN A 156 28.95 -18.73 -50.00
N MET A 157 29.99 -18.61 -49.18
CA MET A 157 30.91 -17.46 -49.16
C MET A 157 32.20 -17.64 -49.99
N ASN A 158 32.26 -18.66 -50.85
CA ASN A 158 33.36 -18.89 -51.79
C ASN A 158 34.74 -19.05 -51.10
N VAL A 159 34.77 -19.88 -50.06
CA VAL A 159 35.98 -20.31 -49.32
C VAL A 159 36.85 -21.24 -50.18
N SER A 160 38.18 -21.22 -49.98
CA SER A 160 39.09 -22.12 -50.74
C SER A 160 39.06 -23.55 -50.20
N GLN A 161 38.81 -23.73 -48.91
CA GLN A 161 38.63 -25.03 -48.28
C GLN A 161 37.77 -24.89 -47.03
N LEU A 162 36.83 -25.81 -46.80
CA LEU A 162 36.04 -25.87 -45.57
C LEU A 162 36.23 -27.22 -44.87
N LEU A 163 36.72 -27.18 -43.63
CA LEU A 163 36.88 -28.34 -42.77
C LEU A 163 35.83 -28.26 -41.65
N VAL A 164 35.00 -29.29 -41.48
CA VAL A 164 33.97 -29.33 -40.43
C VAL A 164 34.29 -30.43 -39.46
N PHE A 165 34.31 -30.09 -38.17
CA PHE A 165 34.67 -30.99 -37.09
C PHE A 165 33.59 -31.03 -36.02
N GLN A 166 33.13 -32.24 -35.69
CA GLN A 166 32.10 -32.47 -34.68
C GLN A 166 32.70 -32.97 -33.37
N ARG A 167 32.19 -32.45 -32.25
CA ARG A 167 32.63 -32.82 -30.90
C ARG A 167 31.45 -33.35 -30.06
N THR A 168 30.96 -34.58 -30.24
CA THR A 168 29.84 -35.07 -29.39
C THR A 168 29.79 -36.60 -29.23
N PRO A 169 29.38 -37.15 -28.05
CA PRO A 169 28.96 -38.56 -27.95
C PRO A 169 27.58 -38.76 -28.63
N PRO A 170 27.27 -39.96 -29.14
CA PRO A 170 26.54 -40.09 -30.41
C PRO A 170 25.15 -40.71 -30.28
N TRP A 171 24.05 -39.96 -30.12
CA TRP A 171 22.71 -40.58 -30.10
C TRP A 171 21.50 -39.79 -30.65
N ILE A 172 21.63 -38.66 -31.35
CA ILE A 172 20.46 -37.91 -31.86
C ILE A 172 20.75 -37.30 -33.24
N ILE A 173 20.67 -38.07 -34.34
CA ILE A 173 20.42 -37.54 -35.71
C ILE A 173 19.66 -38.59 -36.56
N PRO A 174 18.49 -38.25 -37.15
CA PRO A 174 17.75 -39.09 -38.10
C PRO A 174 18.56 -39.43 -39.37
N ARG A 175 18.22 -40.56 -40.00
CA ARG A 175 19.05 -41.29 -40.98
C ARG A 175 19.30 -40.61 -42.35
N ALA A 176 18.76 -39.42 -42.63
CA ALA A 176 18.85 -38.80 -43.96
C ALA A 176 20.07 -37.88 -44.20
N ASP A 177 20.75 -37.39 -43.15
CA ASP A 177 21.85 -36.43 -43.29
C ASP A 177 23.23 -36.95 -42.84
N ARG A 178 23.40 -38.29 -42.75
CA ARG A 178 24.65 -38.91 -42.27
C ARG A 178 25.85 -38.78 -43.20
N CYS A 179 25.70 -38.24 -44.41
CA CYS A 179 26.79 -38.18 -45.40
C CYS A 179 27.76 -37.00 -45.23
N LEU A 180 27.62 -36.13 -44.23
CA LEU A 180 28.48 -34.92 -44.14
C LEU A 180 29.37 -34.79 -42.90
N ILE A 181 29.23 -35.60 -41.84
CA ILE A 181 29.93 -35.28 -40.59
C ILE A 181 30.33 -36.53 -39.77
N THR A 182 31.58 -36.97 -39.89
CA THR A 182 32.25 -37.86 -38.91
C THR A 182 33.75 -37.56 -38.87
N ASN A 183 34.30 -37.15 -37.70
CA ASN A 183 35.63 -37.49 -37.12
C ASN A 183 36.06 -36.49 -36.00
N ARG A 184 36.88 -36.97 -35.04
CA ARG A 184 37.31 -36.24 -33.82
C ARG A 184 38.58 -35.40 -34.06
N ILE A 185 38.64 -34.18 -33.53
CA ILE A 185 39.89 -33.39 -33.46
C ILE A 185 40.75 -33.88 -32.29
N ARG A 186 42.07 -34.00 -32.51
CA ARG A 186 43.04 -34.26 -31.44
C ARG A 186 43.64 -32.98 -30.85
N GLU A 187 44.00 -32.00 -31.67
CA GLU A 187 44.70 -30.78 -31.22
C GLU A 187 44.48 -29.59 -32.20
N VAL A 188 44.50 -28.37 -31.65
CA VAL A 188 44.52 -27.09 -32.40
C VAL A 188 45.68 -26.28 -31.85
N THR A 189 46.60 -25.81 -32.71
CA THR A 189 47.82 -25.10 -32.29
C THR A 189 47.78 -23.62 -32.69
N SER A 190 48.63 -22.81 -32.05
CA SER A 190 48.73 -21.34 -32.27
C SER A 190 49.11 -20.92 -33.68
N ASN A 191 49.64 -21.84 -34.50
CA ASN A 191 50.14 -21.54 -35.85
C ASN A 191 49.07 -21.79 -36.93
N SER A 192 47.78 -21.61 -36.59
CA SER A 192 46.66 -21.74 -37.51
C SER A 192 46.64 -23.09 -38.26
N THR A 193 46.81 -24.19 -37.52
CA THR A 193 46.68 -25.56 -38.06
C THR A 193 45.73 -26.41 -37.21
N VAL A 194 45.01 -27.34 -37.87
CA VAL A 194 44.12 -28.31 -37.22
C VAL A 194 44.56 -29.73 -37.58
N THR A 195 44.72 -30.60 -36.58
CA THR A 195 45.18 -31.98 -36.79
C THR A 195 44.01 -32.97 -36.71
N ARG A 196 43.84 -33.79 -37.76
CA ARG A 196 42.86 -34.89 -37.86
C ARG A 196 43.61 -36.19 -38.12
N ASP A 197 43.36 -37.20 -37.28
CA ASP A 197 43.85 -38.58 -37.47
C ASP A 197 45.37 -38.71 -37.76
N GLY A 198 46.18 -37.76 -37.27
CA GLY A 198 47.64 -37.73 -37.46
C GLY A 198 48.15 -36.87 -38.62
N GLN A 199 47.26 -36.25 -39.40
CA GLN A 199 47.61 -35.27 -40.45
C GLN A 199 47.24 -33.85 -40.05
N THR A 200 48.11 -32.88 -40.36
CA THR A 200 47.98 -31.47 -39.99
C THR A 200 47.55 -30.63 -41.19
N TYR A 201 46.41 -29.93 -41.06
CA TYR A 201 45.85 -29.07 -42.09
C TYR A 201 46.10 -27.60 -41.73
N PRO A 202 46.74 -26.81 -42.60
CA PRO A 202 46.82 -25.36 -42.45
C PRO A 202 45.47 -24.71 -42.73
N VAL A 203 45.03 -23.84 -41.83
CA VAL A 203 43.76 -23.10 -41.91
C VAL A 203 44.02 -21.62 -41.74
N ASP A 204 43.23 -20.79 -42.40
CA ASP A 204 43.35 -19.33 -42.31
C ASP A 204 42.36 -18.75 -41.29
N ILE A 205 41.24 -19.44 -41.06
CA ILE A 205 40.18 -19.02 -40.12
C ILE A 205 39.63 -20.23 -39.36
N ILE A 206 39.50 -20.13 -38.04
CA ILE A 206 38.81 -21.13 -37.21
C ILE A 206 37.53 -20.54 -36.63
N VAL A 207 36.41 -21.22 -36.84
CA VAL A 207 35.07 -20.86 -36.36
C VAL A 207 34.62 -21.84 -35.28
N TRP A 208 34.46 -21.36 -34.05
CA TRP A 208 33.92 -22.17 -32.95
C TRP A 208 32.42 -21.98 -32.79
N SER A 209 31.66 -23.08 -32.80
CA SER A 209 30.19 -23.07 -32.67
C SER A 209 29.74 -23.87 -31.44
N THR A 210 29.06 -23.21 -30.50
CA THR A 210 28.51 -23.85 -29.29
C THR A 210 26.99 -23.78 -29.31
N GLY A 211 26.30 -24.92 -29.19
CA GLY A 211 24.84 -25.00 -29.07
C GLY A 211 24.40 -26.19 -28.22
N PHE A 212 23.48 -25.96 -27.28
CA PHE A 212 22.86 -26.96 -26.41
C PHE A 212 21.35 -27.00 -26.71
N GLU A 213 20.79 -28.20 -26.94
CA GLU A 213 19.37 -28.38 -27.23
C GLU A 213 18.60 -28.67 -25.93
N ALA A 214 17.62 -27.84 -25.60
CA ALA A 214 16.75 -28.00 -24.43
C ALA A 214 15.41 -28.65 -24.82
N GLN A 215 15.42 -29.78 -25.53
CA GLN A 215 14.24 -30.60 -25.78
C GLN A 215 14.64 -32.07 -26.00
N GLN A 216 14.77 -32.86 -24.94
CA GLN A 216 14.61 -34.33 -24.95
C GLN A 216 14.84 -34.92 -23.54
N PHE A 217 13.77 -34.98 -22.73
CA PHE A 217 13.62 -36.02 -21.70
C PHE A 217 12.48 -36.92 -22.16
N ALA A 218 12.78 -37.81 -23.10
CA ALA A 218 11.93 -38.95 -23.45
C ALA A 218 12.77 -40.20 -23.23
N LEU A 219 12.43 -40.96 -22.17
CA LEU A 219 12.97 -42.30 -21.93
C LEU A 219 12.51 -43.21 -23.08
N PRO A 220 13.41 -43.96 -23.75
CA PRO A 220 12.97 -44.97 -24.72
C PRO A 220 12.41 -46.16 -23.94
N ILE A 221 11.09 -46.30 -23.90
CA ILE A 221 10.44 -47.57 -23.54
C ILE A 221 10.60 -48.48 -24.76
N TYR A 222 11.51 -49.44 -24.66
CA TYR A 222 11.58 -50.56 -25.58
C TYR A 222 10.43 -51.54 -25.30
N GLY A 223 9.67 -51.88 -26.34
CA GLY A 223 8.93 -53.14 -26.43
C GLY A 223 7.59 -53.20 -25.68
N ILE A 224 6.52 -52.72 -26.31
CA ILE A 224 5.20 -53.35 -26.16
C ILE A 224 4.79 -53.76 -27.57
N ASP A 225 4.95 -55.03 -27.88
CA ASP A 225 4.48 -55.60 -29.13
C ASP A 225 2.94 -55.58 -29.14
N GLY A 226 2.35 -54.90 -30.12
CA GLY A 226 0.90 -54.90 -30.38
C GLY A 226 0.20 -53.54 -30.45
N CYS A 227 0.87 -52.41 -30.17
CA CYS A 227 0.27 -51.07 -30.34
C CYS A 227 0.71 -50.39 -31.64
N SER A 228 -0.23 -49.73 -32.32
CA SER A 228 0.05 -48.90 -33.50
C SER A 228 0.84 -47.64 -33.12
N LEU A 229 1.56 -47.05 -34.08
CA LEU A 229 2.39 -45.85 -33.86
C LEU A 229 1.56 -44.70 -33.23
N ALA A 230 0.29 -44.56 -33.61
CA ALA A 230 -0.61 -43.53 -33.09
C ALA A 230 -0.96 -43.71 -31.60
N GLU A 231 -1.09 -44.95 -31.13
CA GLU A 231 -1.40 -45.25 -29.72
C GLU A 231 -0.18 -45.02 -28.82
N GLN A 232 1.02 -45.34 -29.32
CA GLN A 232 2.28 -45.02 -28.65
C GLN A 232 2.47 -43.50 -28.52
N TRP A 233 2.13 -42.73 -29.56
CA TRP A 233 2.14 -41.26 -29.52
C TRP A 233 1.13 -40.70 -28.53
N LEU A 234 -0.07 -41.27 -28.43
CA LEU A 234 -1.09 -40.83 -27.48
C LEU A 234 -0.65 -41.07 -26.03
N ILE A 235 -0.05 -42.24 -25.73
CA ILE A 235 0.48 -42.57 -24.40
C ILE A 235 1.63 -41.63 -24.02
N VAL A 236 2.56 -41.36 -24.93
CA VAL A 236 3.66 -40.40 -24.70
C VAL A 236 3.11 -38.98 -24.51
N MET A 237 2.11 -38.57 -25.28
CA MET A 237 1.49 -37.25 -25.15
C MET A 237 0.80 -37.11 -23.79
N VAL A 238 0.02 -38.11 -23.38
CA VAL A 238 -0.66 -38.15 -22.07
C VAL A 238 0.35 -38.17 -20.93
N LEU A 239 1.37 -39.03 -20.96
CA LEU A 239 2.43 -39.06 -19.95
C LEU A 239 3.24 -37.76 -19.88
N SER A 240 3.51 -37.12 -21.03
CA SER A 240 4.17 -35.81 -21.08
C SER A 240 3.28 -34.70 -20.52
N LEU A 241 1.96 -34.81 -20.69
CA LEU A 241 0.98 -33.90 -20.12
C LEU A 241 0.93 -34.05 -18.60
N PHE A 242 0.91 -35.29 -18.10
CA PHE A 242 0.95 -35.61 -16.66
C PHE A 242 2.25 -35.14 -16.02
N LEU A 243 3.42 -35.40 -16.61
CA LEU A 243 4.71 -34.91 -16.11
C LEU A 243 4.78 -33.38 -16.10
N ARG A 244 4.25 -32.71 -17.14
CA ARG A 244 4.17 -31.24 -17.17
C ARG A 244 3.21 -30.71 -16.10
N LEU A 245 2.09 -31.39 -15.87
CA LEU A 245 1.15 -31.06 -14.78
C LEU A 245 1.81 -31.22 -13.42
N ASP A 246 2.54 -32.31 -13.18
CA ASP A 246 3.21 -32.59 -11.91
C ASP A 246 4.35 -31.60 -11.64
N ILE A 247 5.13 -31.24 -12.65
CA ILE A 247 6.15 -30.19 -12.53
C ILE A 247 5.50 -28.82 -12.25
N LEU A 248 4.40 -28.50 -12.93
CA LEU A 248 3.64 -27.27 -12.66
C LEU A 248 3.05 -27.26 -11.25
N LEU A 249 2.50 -28.38 -10.77
CA LEU A 249 1.96 -28.54 -9.42
C LEU A 249 3.06 -28.48 -8.36
N LEU A 250 4.24 -29.04 -8.62
CA LEU A 250 5.41 -28.95 -7.74
C LEU A 250 5.97 -27.52 -7.70
N LEU A 251 6.05 -26.83 -8.84
CA LEU A 251 6.44 -25.42 -8.90
C LEU A 251 5.41 -24.52 -8.21
N LEU A 252 4.12 -24.79 -8.38
CA LEU A 252 3.03 -24.09 -7.69
C LEU A 252 3.09 -24.35 -6.18
N GLY A 253 3.30 -25.61 -5.76
CA GLY A 253 3.49 -26.00 -4.38
C GLY A 253 4.71 -25.34 -3.74
N PHE A 254 5.84 -25.30 -4.44
CA PHE A 254 7.05 -24.59 -4.02
C PHE A 254 6.82 -23.08 -3.91
N GLN A 255 6.14 -22.46 -4.88
CA GLN A 255 5.77 -21.05 -4.81
C GLN A 255 4.80 -20.77 -3.66
N ILE A 256 3.82 -21.64 -3.39
CA ILE A 256 2.91 -21.51 -2.26
C ILE A 256 3.67 -21.62 -0.94
N VAL A 257 4.56 -22.59 -0.79
CA VAL A 257 5.37 -22.76 0.44
C VAL A 257 6.34 -21.59 0.61
N LEU A 258 7.00 -21.14 -0.44
CA LEU A 258 7.91 -20.00 -0.42
C LEU A 258 7.15 -18.71 -0.09
N CYS A 259 6.02 -18.45 -0.76
CA CYS A 259 5.15 -17.33 -0.45
C CYS A 259 4.64 -17.41 0.98
N THR A 260 4.16 -18.57 1.46
CA THR A 260 3.67 -18.74 2.82
C THR A 260 4.79 -18.54 3.85
N THR A 261 6.00 -19.04 3.58
CA THR A 261 7.16 -18.89 4.48
C THR A 261 7.67 -17.45 4.50
N LEU A 262 7.72 -16.78 3.34
CA LEU A 262 8.03 -15.35 3.27
C LEU A 262 6.94 -14.52 3.93
N LEU A 263 5.66 -14.86 3.74
CA LEU A 263 4.54 -14.15 4.34
C LEU A 263 4.53 -14.36 5.85
N VAL A 264 4.76 -15.57 6.36
CA VAL A 264 4.88 -15.87 7.80
C VAL A 264 6.16 -15.30 8.40
N GLY A 265 7.27 -15.27 7.66
CA GLY A 265 8.53 -14.67 8.11
C GLY A 265 8.48 -13.14 8.15
N VAL A 266 7.93 -12.52 7.10
CA VAL A 266 7.66 -11.08 7.03
C VAL A 266 6.62 -10.72 8.06
N MET A 267 5.48 -11.42 8.14
CA MET A 267 4.48 -11.22 9.19
C MET A 267 5.06 -11.46 10.57
N GLY A 268 5.94 -12.45 10.76
CA GLY A 268 6.58 -12.77 12.03
C GLY A 268 7.57 -11.68 12.48
N GLN A 269 8.42 -11.19 11.58
CA GLN A 269 9.31 -10.05 11.85
C GLN A 269 8.52 -8.74 12.01
N PHE A 270 7.46 -8.59 11.23
CA PHE A 270 6.58 -7.45 11.28
C PHE A 270 5.74 -7.45 12.57
N PHE A 271 5.22 -8.59 13.03
CA PHE A 271 4.54 -8.74 14.31
C PHE A 271 5.52 -8.67 15.47
N HIS A 272 6.74 -9.21 15.35
CA HIS A 272 7.77 -8.99 16.34
C HIS A 272 8.09 -7.50 16.45
N TRP A 273 8.26 -6.79 15.34
CA TRP A 273 8.44 -5.34 15.31
C TRP A 273 7.23 -4.58 15.86
N LEU A 274 6.01 -4.95 15.46
CA LEU A 274 4.77 -4.29 15.86
C LEU A 274 4.40 -4.60 17.32
N ILE A 275 4.70 -5.78 17.85
CA ILE A 275 4.61 -6.10 19.29
C ILE A 275 5.71 -5.35 20.04
N TYR A 276 6.93 -5.30 19.52
CA TYR A 276 8.03 -4.58 20.16
C TYR A 276 7.86 -3.04 20.10
N ASP A 277 7.08 -2.48 19.18
CA ASP A 277 6.76 -1.05 19.15
C ASP A 277 5.44 -0.74 19.87
N SER A 278 4.41 -1.59 19.72
CA SER A 278 3.14 -1.46 20.45
C SER A 278 3.28 -1.78 21.95
N PHE A 279 4.31 -2.53 22.37
CA PHE A 279 4.57 -2.87 23.77
C PHE A 279 5.98 -2.54 24.28
N GLY A 280 7.01 -2.46 23.41
CA GLY A 280 8.42 -2.56 23.81
C GLY A 280 9.31 -1.33 23.56
N ARG A 281 8.78 -0.23 23.03
CA ARG A 281 9.45 1.09 23.03
C ARG A 281 8.61 2.19 23.66
N ALA A 282 8.02 1.86 24.81
CA ALA A 282 8.18 2.72 25.97
C ALA A 282 9.68 2.76 26.37
N SER A 283 10.51 3.32 25.48
CA SER A 283 11.92 3.53 25.76
C SER A 283 12.03 4.46 26.97
N LYS A 284 13.13 4.39 27.71
CA LYS A 284 13.39 5.09 28.98
C LYS A 284 12.95 6.58 29.05
N ARG A 285 12.71 7.26 27.91
CA ARG A 285 12.09 8.60 27.81
C ARG A 285 10.60 8.68 28.18
N ALA A 286 9.78 7.67 27.90
CA ALA A 286 8.32 7.73 28.18
C ALA A 286 7.96 7.76 29.69
N LYS A 287 8.93 7.42 30.57
CA LYS A 287 8.79 7.55 32.04
C LYS A 287 9.39 8.85 32.57
N ARG A 288 10.03 9.66 31.72
CA ARG A 288 10.62 10.94 32.11
C ARG A 288 9.48 11.96 32.18
N LYS A 289 9.27 12.53 33.36
CA LYS A 289 8.39 13.69 33.49
C LYS A 289 9.09 14.92 32.93
N ILE A 290 8.36 15.75 32.20
CA ILE A 290 8.85 17.05 31.78
C ILE A 290 8.89 17.91 33.05
N LYS A 291 10.10 18.21 33.54
CA LYS A 291 10.31 19.02 34.75
C LYS A 291 10.22 20.48 34.34
N TRP A 292 9.00 20.91 34.03
CA TRP A 292 8.75 22.30 33.73
C TRP A 292 8.88 23.11 35.04
N ILE A 293 10.04 23.76 35.24
CA ILE A 293 10.36 24.56 36.44
C ILE A 293 11.03 25.89 36.06
N ASN A 294 10.48 26.97 36.61
CA ASN A 294 11.06 28.31 36.86
C ASN A 294 11.32 29.27 35.69
N ASN A 295 10.25 29.93 35.23
CA ASN A 295 10.20 31.40 34.97
C ASN A 295 8.86 31.76 34.31
N GLN A 296 7.72 31.44 34.93
CA GLN A 296 6.43 31.91 34.44
C GLN A 296 5.96 33.12 35.22
N ARG A 297 5.30 34.00 34.48
CA ARG A 297 4.27 34.87 35.04
C ARG A 297 3.01 34.03 35.22
N ASP A 298 2.23 34.31 36.26
CA ASP A 298 1.03 33.54 36.62
C ASP A 298 -0.07 33.51 35.52
N ASP A 299 0.09 34.26 34.42
CA ASP A 299 -0.86 34.37 33.29
C ASP A 299 -0.59 33.44 32.10
N GLU A 300 0.38 32.51 32.19
CA GLU A 300 0.88 31.74 31.04
C GLU A 300 0.72 30.22 31.17
N TYR A 301 0.07 29.60 30.19
CA TYR A 301 0.02 28.13 30.05
C TYR A 301 1.20 27.61 29.24
N TYR A 302 1.59 26.35 29.46
CA TYR A 302 2.52 25.70 28.54
C TYR A 302 1.84 25.40 27.21
N ALA A 303 0.65 24.82 27.26
CA ALA A 303 -0.14 24.50 26.07
C ALA A 303 -1.61 24.89 26.24
N ILE A 304 -2.22 25.35 25.15
CA ILE A 304 -3.68 25.42 25.02
C ILE A 304 -4.10 24.44 23.93
N ILE A 305 -5.00 23.52 24.29
CA ILE A 305 -5.57 22.53 23.37
C ILE A 305 -6.98 23.00 22.99
N ILE A 306 -7.33 22.96 21.71
CA ILE A 306 -8.64 23.43 21.23
C ILE A 306 -9.46 22.22 20.76
N GLY A 307 -10.57 21.94 21.44
CA GLY A 307 -11.50 20.84 21.17
C GLY A 307 -11.28 19.61 22.05
N THR A 308 -12.38 18.91 22.37
CA THR A 308 -12.41 17.71 23.24
C THR A 308 -12.88 16.45 22.51
N GLY A 309 -12.57 16.34 21.21
CA GLY A 309 -12.67 15.09 20.47
C GLY A 309 -11.50 14.13 20.77
N PHE A 310 -11.38 13.06 19.99
CA PHE A 310 -10.27 12.09 20.10
C PHE A 310 -8.89 12.77 20.07
N SER A 311 -8.71 13.81 19.25
CA SER A 311 -7.45 14.54 19.14
C SER A 311 -7.09 15.27 20.42
N GLY A 312 -7.96 16.17 20.89
CA GLY A 312 -7.65 17.02 22.05
C GLY A 312 -7.60 16.25 23.36
N LEU A 313 -8.53 15.32 23.58
CA LEU A 313 -8.49 14.45 24.77
C LEU A 313 -7.23 13.57 24.77
N GLY A 314 -6.86 12.99 23.64
CA GLY A 314 -5.67 12.16 23.54
C GLY A 314 -4.40 12.94 23.86
N MET A 315 -4.32 14.19 23.38
CA MET A 315 -3.21 15.09 23.71
C MET A 315 -3.17 15.41 25.21
N ALA A 316 -4.31 15.75 25.82
CA ALA A 316 -4.39 16.05 27.25
C ALA A 316 -4.02 14.84 28.13
N ILE A 317 -4.54 13.65 27.79
CA ILE A 317 -4.15 12.39 28.43
C ILE A 317 -2.63 12.22 28.35
N LYS A 318 -2.04 12.45 27.17
CA LYS A 318 -0.61 12.37 26.99
C LYS A 318 0.14 13.37 27.86
N LEU A 319 -0.31 14.62 27.96
CA LEU A 319 0.31 15.62 28.83
C LEU A 319 0.25 15.21 30.31
N ASN A 320 -0.89 14.67 30.76
CA ASN A 320 -1.02 14.12 32.11
C ASN A 320 -0.06 12.96 32.37
N GLU A 321 0.11 12.03 31.42
CA GLU A 321 1.10 10.94 31.50
C GLU A 321 2.54 11.47 31.63
N LEU A 322 2.84 12.58 30.95
CA LEU A 322 4.14 13.26 31.01
C LEU A 322 4.34 14.08 32.30
N GLY A 323 3.34 14.12 33.19
CA GLY A 323 3.36 14.90 34.41
C GLY A 323 3.26 16.42 34.17
N MET A 324 2.76 16.83 33.01
CA MET A 324 2.51 18.22 32.68
C MET A 324 1.10 18.60 33.09
N ASP A 325 0.97 19.54 34.03
CA ASP A 325 -0.33 20.01 34.54
C ASP A 325 -0.66 21.45 34.10
N ASN A 326 0.32 22.16 33.52
CA ASN A 326 0.14 23.54 33.09
C ASN A 326 -0.40 23.63 31.65
N TYR A 327 -1.63 23.20 31.44
CA TYR A 327 -2.33 23.34 30.17
C TYR A 327 -3.84 23.48 30.40
N ILE A 328 -4.56 24.00 29.41
CA ILE A 328 -6.02 23.99 29.39
C ILE A 328 -6.55 23.47 28.06
N LEU A 329 -7.77 22.92 28.09
CA LEU A 329 -8.58 22.64 26.91
C LEU A 329 -9.70 23.67 26.79
N ILE A 330 -9.99 24.09 25.56
CA ILE A 330 -11.11 24.97 25.25
C ILE A 330 -12.11 24.21 24.38
N GLU A 331 -13.36 24.09 24.83
CA GLU A 331 -14.43 23.36 24.16
C GLU A 331 -15.66 24.25 23.96
N ARG A 332 -16.12 24.37 22.71
CA ARG A 332 -17.29 25.18 22.36
C ARG A 332 -18.58 24.60 22.89
N HIS A 333 -18.64 23.29 23.09
CA HIS A 333 -19.79 22.58 23.61
C HIS A 333 -19.78 22.49 25.14
N GLY A 334 -20.93 22.11 25.73
CA GLY A 334 -21.07 21.92 27.17
C GLY A 334 -20.51 20.59 27.71
N HIS A 335 -20.04 19.70 26.84
CA HIS A 335 -19.57 18.36 27.20
C HIS A 335 -18.47 17.87 26.25
N VAL A 336 -17.78 16.82 26.70
CA VAL A 336 -16.74 16.11 25.95
C VAL A 336 -17.32 15.30 24.79
N GLY A 337 -16.57 15.14 23.70
CA GLY A 337 -16.86 14.12 22.68
C GLY A 337 -16.61 14.53 21.23
N GLY A 338 -16.41 15.81 20.96
CA GLY A 338 -16.18 16.33 19.60
C GLY A 338 -17.29 15.91 18.64
N THR A 339 -16.94 15.25 17.52
CA THR A 339 -17.88 14.70 16.54
C THR A 339 -19.00 13.88 17.17
N TRP A 340 -18.66 13.07 18.18
CA TRP A 340 -19.60 12.18 18.86
C TRP A 340 -20.45 12.90 19.88
N TYR A 341 -20.10 14.12 20.30
CA TYR A 341 -21.04 14.98 21.02
C TYR A 341 -21.94 15.74 20.05
N ALA A 342 -21.38 16.31 18.98
CA ALA A 342 -22.11 17.19 18.07
C ALA A 342 -23.20 16.47 17.26
N ASN A 343 -22.88 15.31 16.67
CA ASN A 343 -23.79 14.61 15.76
C ASN A 343 -24.75 13.71 16.53
N LYS A 344 -26.01 14.14 16.72
CA LYS A 344 -27.02 13.39 17.51
C LYS A 344 -28.20 12.87 16.68
N TYR A 345 -28.08 12.87 15.36
CA TYR A 345 -29.12 12.39 14.46
C TYR A 345 -29.37 10.87 14.64
N PRO A 346 -30.61 10.38 14.43
CA PRO A 346 -30.94 8.98 14.63
C PRO A 346 -30.17 8.09 13.66
N GLY A 347 -29.67 6.95 14.15
CA GLY A 347 -28.86 6.03 13.37
C GLY A 347 -27.37 6.39 13.29
N CYS A 348 -26.93 7.51 13.87
CA CYS A 348 -25.52 7.91 13.89
C CYS A 348 -24.63 6.80 14.50
N ALA A 349 -23.68 6.33 13.71
CA ALA A 349 -22.80 5.21 14.08
C ALA A 349 -21.45 5.30 13.38
N CYS A 350 -20.44 4.66 13.98
CA CYS A 350 -19.13 4.52 13.36
C CYS A 350 -19.15 3.48 12.23
N ASP A 351 -18.35 3.73 11.20
CA ASP A 351 -18.09 2.81 10.09
C ASP A 351 -16.78 2.02 10.26
N VAL A 352 -16.05 2.26 11.34
CA VAL A 352 -14.89 1.47 11.77
C VAL A 352 -15.31 0.53 12.90
N PRO A 353 -14.87 -0.74 12.90
CA PRO A 353 -15.19 -1.66 14.00
C PRO A 353 -14.73 -1.15 15.36
N SER A 354 -15.56 -1.33 16.39
CA SER A 354 -15.42 -0.67 17.70
C SER A 354 -14.11 -0.97 18.41
N ASN A 355 -13.60 -2.20 18.29
CA ASN A 355 -12.32 -2.59 18.88
C ASN A 355 -11.10 -1.87 18.26
N LEU A 356 -11.25 -1.31 17.05
CA LEU A 356 -10.22 -0.49 16.40
C LEU A 356 -10.49 1.01 16.55
N TYR A 357 -11.76 1.41 16.66
CA TYR A 357 -12.17 2.79 16.88
C TYR A 357 -12.21 3.17 18.37
N SER A 358 -11.07 3.00 19.03
CA SER A 358 -10.79 3.37 20.42
C SER A 358 -9.30 3.68 20.55
N TYR A 359 -8.90 4.40 21.60
CA TYR A 359 -7.48 4.54 21.93
C TYR A 359 -6.84 3.17 22.10
N SER A 360 -5.60 3.03 21.62
CA SER A 360 -4.84 1.78 21.74
C SER A 360 -4.39 1.50 23.17
N PHE A 361 -4.18 2.57 23.95
CA PHE A 361 -3.87 2.50 25.38
C PHE A 361 -5.10 2.28 26.27
N GLU A 362 -6.31 2.55 25.77
CA GLU A 362 -7.58 2.32 26.49
C GLU A 362 -8.62 1.56 25.64
N PRO A 363 -8.41 0.27 25.33
CA PRO A 363 -9.42 -0.56 24.69
C PRO A 363 -10.66 -0.73 25.58
N ASN A 364 -11.86 -0.68 24.98
CA ASN A 364 -13.12 -0.84 25.72
C ASN A 364 -13.71 -2.25 25.49
N PRO A 365 -13.70 -3.16 26.48
CA PRO A 365 -14.27 -4.50 26.31
C PRO A 365 -15.81 -4.51 26.36
N LYS A 366 -16.45 -3.40 26.73
CA LYS A 366 -17.89 -3.32 26.97
C LYS A 366 -18.72 -2.97 25.74
N TRP A 367 -18.08 -2.77 24.57
CA TRP A 367 -18.77 -2.44 23.32
C TRP A 367 -19.96 -3.37 23.06
N SER A 368 -21.13 -2.79 22.86
CA SER A 368 -22.41 -3.46 22.67
C SER A 368 -22.61 -3.99 21.25
N HIS A 369 -21.93 -3.37 20.29
CA HIS A 369 -22.01 -3.71 18.87
C HIS A 369 -20.62 -3.79 18.23
N TYR A 370 -20.52 -4.56 17.15
CA TYR A 370 -19.31 -4.61 16.34
C TYR A 370 -18.99 -3.26 15.69
N PHE A 371 -20.02 -2.46 15.37
CA PHE A 371 -19.90 -1.05 15.03
C PHE A 371 -20.69 -0.17 16.02
N SER A 372 -19.99 0.50 16.93
CA SER A 372 -20.61 1.30 17.99
C SER A 372 -21.49 2.43 17.44
N ARG A 373 -22.59 2.67 18.14
CA ARG A 373 -23.48 3.82 17.92
C ARG A 373 -22.92 5.06 18.61
N GLN A 374 -23.34 6.23 18.15
CA GLN A 374 -22.83 7.50 18.67
C GLN A 374 -22.90 7.64 20.20
N PRO A 375 -24.00 7.30 20.91
CA PRO A 375 -24.07 7.48 22.36
C PRO A 375 -22.99 6.70 23.11
N GLU A 376 -22.65 5.52 22.62
CA GLU A 376 -21.66 4.65 23.25
C GLU A 376 -20.23 5.18 23.08
N ILE A 377 -19.93 5.79 21.93
CA ILE A 377 -18.62 6.41 21.68
C ILE A 377 -18.48 7.70 22.49
N ALA A 378 -19.56 8.50 22.60
CA ALA A 378 -19.57 9.67 23.46
C ALA A 378 -19.29 9.29 24.94
N GLN A 379 -19.98 8.27 25.45
CA GLN A 379 -19.74 7.74 26.79
C GLN A 379 -18.31 7.21 26.99
N TYR A 380 -17.74 6.57 25.97
CA TYR A 380 -16.34 6.13 26.01
C TYR A 380 -15.36 7.30 26.14
N LEU A 381 -15.58 8.40 25.40
CA LEU A 381 -14.74 9.60 25.50
C LEU A 381 -14.90 10.32 26.84
N GLU A 382 -16.12 10.38 27.37
CA GLU A 382 -16.38 10.87 28.74
C GLU A 382 -15.63 10.02 29.78
N HIS A 383 -15.73 8.69 29.67
CA HIS A 383 -14.98 7.77 30.54
C HIS A 383 -13.47 8.02 30.48
N CYS A 384 -12.91 8.25 29.29
CA CYS A 384 -11.49 8.58 29.17
C CYS A 384 -11.15 9.91 29.83
N ALA A 385 -11.98 10.95 29.64
CA ALA A 385 -11.76 12.24 30.29
C ALA A 385 -11.80 12.15 31.82
N ASP A 386 -12.66 11.28 32.38
CA ASP A 386 -12.76 11.03 33.82
C ASP A 386 -11.59 10.19 34.35
N LYS A 387 -11.31 9.05 33.71
CA LYS A 387 -10.27 8.09 34.14
C LYS A 387 -8.89 8.73 34.19
N TYR A 388 -8.58 9.59 33.24
CA TYR A 388 -7.29 10.25 33.10
C TYR A 388 -7.29 11.67 33.68
N ASP A 389 -8.36 12.06 34.38
CA ASP A 389 -8.50 13.34 35.08
C ASP A 389 -8.19 14.55 34.17
N VAL A 390 -8.82 14.57 32.99
CA VAL A 390 -8.70 15.66 32.01
C VAL A 390 -9.76 16.73 32.26
N ARG A 391 -10.92 16.38 32.84
CA ARG A 391 -12.06 17.30 32.97
C ARG A 391 -11.72 18.61 33.70
N ARG A 392 -10.85 18.57 34.71
CA ARG A 392 -10.45 19.76 35.48
C ARG A 392 -9.74 20.83 34.62
N HIS A 393 -9.20 20.44 33.48
CA HIS A 393 -8.48 21.31 32.56
C HIS A 393 -9.38 21.92 31.47
N ILE A 394 -10.67 21.56 31.43
CA ILE A 394 -11.57 21.93 30.33
C ILE A 394 -12.39 23.18 30.65
N HIS A 395 -12.32 24.17 29.75
CA HIS A 395 -13.25 25.29 29.67
C HIS A 395 -14.35 24.98 28.65
N PHE A 396 -15.49 24.50 29.13
CA PHE A 396 -16.68 24.25 28.32
C PHE A 396 -17.39 25.53 27.91
N ASN A 397 -18.31 25.44 26.95
CA ASN A 397 -19.11 26.54 26.42
C ASN A 397 -18.25 27.76 26.05
N THR A 398 -17.04 27.51 25.56
CA THR A 398 -16.02 28.53 25.28
C THR A 398 -15.49 28.31 23.88
N THR A 399 -15.68 29.28 23.00
CA THR A 399 -15.21 29.23 21.62
C THR A 399 -13.95 30.07 21.48
N VAL A 400 -12.91 29.53 20.86
CA VAL A 400 -11.73 30.33 20.46
C VAL A 400 -12.12 31.19 19.26
N SER A 401 -11.91 32.50 19.37
CA SER A 401 -12.25 33.47 18.32
C SER A 401 -11.04 33.97 17.54
N GLN A 402 -9.82 33.91 18.11
CA GLN A 402 -8.59 34.30 17.43
C GLN A 402 -7.36 33.69 18.11
N LEU A 403 -6.36 33.34 17.29
CA LEU A 403 -5.00 33.04 17.73
C LEU A 403 -4.03 34.07 17.15
N LYS A 404 -3.14 34.63 17.98
CA LYS A 404 -2.12 35.57 17.53
C LYS A 404 -0.77 35.27 18.19
N TRP A 405 0.27 35.06 17.40
CA TRP A 405 1.63 34.92 17.91
C TRP A 405 2.17 36.29 18.34
N ILE A 406 2.81 36.33 19.51
CA ILE A 406 3.45 37.53 20.09
C ILE A 406 4.96 37.27 20.07
N GLU A 407 5.66 37.89 19.13
CA GLU A 407 7.06 37.60 18.84
C GLU A 407 8.00 37.94 20.01
N GLU A 408 7.75 39.04 20.69
CA GLU A 408 8.58 39.54 21.80
C GLU A 408 8.51 38.60 23.01
N ARG A 409 7.38 37.91 23.19
CA ARG A 409 7.17 36.94 24.27
C ARG A 409 7.42 35.49 23.86
N GLN A 410 7.43 35.21 22.55
CA GLN A 410 7.35 33.85 21.99
C GLN A 410 6.18 33.04 22.56
N LEU A 411 4.99 33.66 22.59
CA LEU A 411 3.75 33.06 23.08
C LEU A 411 2.61 33.29 22.10
N TRP A 412 1.65 32.38 22.11
CA TRP A 412 0.32 32.56 21.54
C TRP A 412 -0.57 33.33 22.49
N GLN A 413 -1.15 34.43 22.00
CA GLN A 413 -2.35 35.03 22.56
C GLN A 413 -3.58 34.30 22.01
N VAL A 414 -4.41 33.76 22.90
CA VAL A 414 -5.63 33.01 22.57
C VAL A 414 -6.84 33.81 23.04
N LYS A 415 -7.59 34.36 22.09
CA LYS A 415 -8.84 35.06 22.36
C LYS A 415 -9.98 34.06 22.37
N THR A 416 -10.80 34.12 23.41
CA THR A 416 -11.94 33.23 23.62
C THR A 416 -13.20 34.02 23.88
N LYS A 417 -14.35 33.42 23.59
CA LYS A 417 -15.68 33.96 23.85
C LYS A 417 -16.54 32.89 24.54
N SER A 418 -17.11 33.22 25.69
CA SER A 418 -18.05 32.37 26.43
C SER A 418 -19.19 33.23 26.96
N ASN A 419 -20.45 32.93 26.61
CA ASN A 419 -21.63 33.71 27.00
C ASN A 419 -21.45 35.24 26.78
N ASP A 420 -20.94 35.61 25.59
CA ASP A 420 -20.60 36.98 25.21
C ASP A 420 -19.48 37.67 26.01
N VAL A 421 -18.87 36.98 26.97
CA VAL A 421 -17.67 37.46 27.67
C VAL A 421 -16.44 37.02 26.89
N GLU A 422 -15.61 38.00 26.50
CA GLU A 422 -14.31 37.72 25.91
C GLU A 422 -13.23 37.56 26.98
N ARG A 423 -12.34 36.58 26.80
CA ARG A 423 -11.16 36.38 27.64
C ARG A 423 -9.93 36.13 26.80
N ILE A 424 -8.78 36.53 27.32
CA ILE A 424 -7.47 36.32 26.69
C ILE A 424 -6.66 35.38 27.57
N PHE A 425 -6.07 34.37 26.96
CA PHE A 425 -5.09 33.49 27.58
C PHE A 425 -3.77 33.58 26.82
N TYR A 426 -2.66 33.29 27.50
CA TYR A 426 -1.34 33.19 26.87
C TYR A 426 -0.81 31.78 27.00
N ALA A 427 -0.21 31.24 25.92
CA ALA A 427 0.38 29.92 25.94
C ALA A 427 1.64 29.81 25.08
N ARG A 428 2.60 28.98 25.48
CA ARG A 428 3.79 28.72 24.65
C ARG A 428 3.45 27.97 23.37
N SER A 429 2.55 27.00 23.47
CA SER A 429 2.13 26.14 22.37
C SER A 429 0.61 26.12 22.24
N VAL A 430 0.12 26.01 21.01
CA VAL A 430 -1.29 25.76 20.72
C VAL A 430 -1.41 24.43 19.97
N VAL A 431 -2.30 23.56 20.44
CA VAL A 431 -2.59 22.28 19.79
C VAL A 431 -4.05 22.27 19.33
N LEU A 432 -4.25 22.32 18.03
CA LEU A 432 -5.56 22.32 17.40
C LEU A 432 -6.09 20.89 17.24
N GLY A 433 -7.15 20.57 17.97
CA GLY A 433 -7.87 19.29 17.93
C GLY A 433 -9.33 19.45 17.48
N THR A 434 -9.63 20.45 16.67
CA THR A 434 -11.00 20.84 16.26
C THR A 434 -11.65 19.88 15.27
N GLY A 435 -10.84 19.10 14.53
CA GLY A 435 -11.30 18.19 13.48
C GLY A 435 -11.82 18.92 12.22
N ILE A 436 -11.75 18.23 11.09
CA ILE A 436 -12.08 18.79 9.76
C ILE A 436 -13.56 18.64 9.36
N LEU A 437 -14.36 17.88 10.12
CA LEU A 437 -15.79 17.63 9.87
C LEU A 437 -16.63 18.12 11.07
N SER A 438 -16.52 19.41 11.37
CA SER A 438 -17.07 20.01 12.59
C SER A 438 -18.12 21.09 12.34
N ASN A 439 -18.09 21.78 11.20
CA ASN A 439 -19.06 22.82 10.83
C ASN A 439 -19.97 22.35 9.69
N ALA A 440 -21.28 22.48 9.89
CA ALA A 440 -22.28 22.09 8.89
C ALA A 440 -22.11 22.87 7.59
N ALA A 441 -22.30 22.20 6.45
CA ALA A 441 -22.33 22.86 5.14
C ALA A 441 -23.77 22.95 4.65
N TYR A 442 -24.33 24.15 4.62
CA TYR A 442 -25.60 24.43 3.98
C TYR A 442 -25.37 24.79 2.51
N PRO A 443 -26.27 24.37 1.59
CA PRO A 443 -26.20 24.83 0.21
C PRO A 443 -26.52 26.32 0.16
N ASN A 444 -25.63 27.09 -0.46
CA ASN A 444 -25.79 28.53 -0.69
C ASN A 444 -26.30 28.88 -2.10
N ASP A 445 -26.46 27.86 -2.94
CA ASP A 445 -26.80 27.95 -4.36
C ASP A 445 -28.27 27.65 -4.67
N ILE A 446 -29.11 27.44 -3.66
CA ILE A 446 -30.54 27.11 -3.82
C ILE A 446 -31.39 28.33 -3.49
N PRO A 447 -32.01 29.00 -4.49
CA PRO A 447 -32.92 30.10 -4.26
C PRO A 447 -34.10 29.72 -3.37
N GLY A 448 -34.52 30.67 -2.52
CA GLY A 448 -35.71 30.54 -1.68
C GLY A 448 -35.54 29.70 -0.41
N ILE A 449 -34.32 29.22 -0.12
CA ILE A 449 -34.00 28.50 1.13
C ILE A 449 -34.40 29.29 2.39
N ASP A 450 -34.14 30.59 2.41
CA ASP A 450 -34.44 31.49 3.55
C ASP A 450 -35.93 31.82 3.68
N THR A 451 -36.74 31.49 2.66
CA THR A 451 -38.19 31.75 2.63
C THR A 451 -39.03 30.52 2.95
N PHE A 452 -38.39 29.38 3.24
CA PHE A 452 -39.10 28.17 3.62
C PHE A 452 -39.77 28.33 4.99
N GLU A 453 -41.08 28.15 5.05
CA GLU A 453 -41.89 28.35 6.27
C GLU A 453 -41.98 27.06 7.12
N GLY A 454 -41.51 25.93 6.60
CA GLY A 454 -41.43 24.66 7.33
C GLY A 454 -40.17 24.56 8.22
N GLN A 455 -40.02 23.42 8.89
CA GLN A 455 -38.86 23.20 9.77
C GLN A 455 -37.63 22.75 8.95
N MET A 456 -36.45 23.27 9.29
CA MET A 456 -35.18 22.84 8.69
C MET A 456 -34.19 22.41 9.75
N CYS A 457 -33.42 21.38 9.46
CA CYS A 457 -32.37 20.89 10.35
C CYS A 457 -31.22 20.27 9.57
N HIS A 458 -29.98 20.58 9.93
CA HIS A 458 -28.82 19.85 9.41
C HIS A 458 -28.49 18.65 10.30
N THR A 459 -28.01 17.54 9.73
CA THR A 459 -27.70 16.33 10.52
C THR A 459 -26.64 16.57 11.60
N ALA A 460 -25.70 17.48 11.36
CA ALA A 460 -24.68 17.88 12.33
C ALA A 460 -25.21 18.74 13.49
N GLU A 461 -26.41 19.31 13.36
CA GLU A 461 -27.03 20.24 14.29
C GLU A 461 -28.43 19.73 14.66
N TRP A 462 -28.53 18.41 14.91
CA TRP A 462 -29.79 17.71 15.01
C TRP A 462 -30.72 18.27 16.10
N ASP A 463 -31.88 18.78 15.69
CA ASP A 463 -32.95 19.23 16.59
C ASP A 463 -33.90 18.07 16.92
N LYS A 464 -33.91 17.69 18.21
CA LYS A 464 -34.79 16.64 18.74
C LYS A 464 -36.23 17.08 18.92
N SER A 465 -36.52 18.38 18.84
CA SER A 465 -37.86 18.94 19.01
C SER A 465 -38.77 18.72 17.80
N ILE A 466 -38.18 18.42 16.63
CA ILE A 466 -38.92 18.23 15.37
C ILE A 466 -39.81 16.99 15.45
N ASN A 467 -41.11 17.18 15.21
CA ASN A 467 -42.08 16.10 15.17
C ASN A 467 -42.29 15.61 13.73
N PHE A 468 -41.77 14.42 13.44
CA PHE A 468 -41.86 13.79 12.11
C PHE A 468 -43.21 13.11 11.83
N LYS A 469 -44.07 12.91 12.84
CA LYS A 469 -45.30 12.13 12.70
C LYS A 469 -46.25 12.78 11.69
N ASN A 470 -46.68 12.00 10.69
CA ASN A 470 -47.58 12.40 9.61
C ASN A 470 -47.07 13.58 8.76
N LYS A 471 -45.77 13.90 8.83
CA LYS A 471 -45.14 14.98 8.04
C LYS A 471 -44.55 14.46 6.74
N ARG A 472 -44.51 15.33 5.73
CA ARG A 472 -43.77 15.16 4.48
C ARG A 472 -42.36 15.68 4.71
N VAL A 473 -41.38 14.78 4.60
CA VAL A 473 -39.99 15.08 4.96
C VAL A 473 -39.13 14.97 3.71
N ALA A 474 -38.33 16.00 3.44
CA ALA A 474 -37.25 15.93 2.46
C ALA A 474 -35.91 15.68 3.17
N VAL A 475 -35.11 14.76 2.65
CA VAL A 475 -33.70 14.60 3.02
C VAL A 475 -32.85 14.94 1.80
N VAL A 476 -32.02 15.97 1.92
CA VAL A 476 -31.16 16.44 0.83
C VAL A 476 -29.75 15.92 1.04
N GLY A 477 -29.26 15.13 0.08
CA GLY A 477 -27.96 14.48 0.14
C GLY A 477 -28.06 12.97 0.44
N THR A 478 -27.06 12.22 -0.04
CA THR A 478 -26.98 10.75 0.07
C THR A 478 -25.62 10.30 0.57
N GLY A 479 -24.98 11.13 1.41
CA GLY A 479 -23.71 10.82 2.06
C GLY A 479 -23.84 9.87 3.25
N ALA A 480 -22.77 9.74 4.05
CA ALA A 480 -22.72 8.87 5.22
C ALA A 480 -23.83 9.17 6.25
N SER A 481 -24.17 10.44 6.48
CA SER A 481 -25.24 10.82 7.41
C SER A 481 -26.62 10.42 6.87
N ALA A 482 -26.88 10.65 5.58
CA ALA A 482 -28.15 10.29 4.92
C ALA A 482 -28.44 8.79 5.01
N ILE A 483 -27.46 7.93 4.68
CA ILE A 483 -27.66 6.48 4.68
C ILE A 483 -27.97 5.89 6.07
N GLN A 484 -27.69 6.66 7.12
CA GLN A 484 -27.96 6.32 8.51
C GLN A 484 -29.30 6.92 8.98
N VAL A 485 -29.58 8.18 8.64
CA VAL A 485 -30.76 8.90 9.14
C VAL A 485 -32.04 8.57 8.38
N VAL A 486 -31.97 8.31 7.06
CA VAL A 486 -33.14 8.04 6.21
C VAL A 486 -33.87 6.76 6.65
N PRO A 487 -33.20 5.62 6.90
CA PRO A 487 -33.87 4.43 7.44
C PRO A 487 -34.57 4.66 8.78
N GLU A 488 -34.03 5.55 9.62
CA GLU A 488 -34.63 5.84 10.92
C GLU A 488 -35.84 6.76 10.79
N ILE A 489 -35.75 7.84 10.01
CA ILE A 489 -36.87 8.75 9.73
C ILE A 489 -38.02 7.99 9.06
N GLN A 490 -37.73 7.08 8.13
CA GLN A 490 -38.75 6.26 7.46
C GLN A 490 -39.64 5.51 8.47
N LYS A 491 -39.08 5.06 9.60
CA LYS A 491 -39.78 4.33 10.66
C LYS A 491 -40.56 5.25 11.61
N MET A 492 -40.37 6.56 11.57
CA MET A 492 -41.00 7.54 12.48
C MET A 492 -42.43 7.94 12.09
N ASN A 493 -43.13 7.10 11.33
CA ASN A 493 -44.50 7.33 10.88
C ASN A 493 -44.66 8.67 10.12
N VAL A 494 -43.74 8.96 9.20
CA VAL A 494 -43.82 10.07 8.24
C VAL A 494 -44.87 9.75 7.17
N SER A 495 -45.59 10.76 6.69
CA SER A 495 -46.57 10.57 5.61
C SER A 495 -45.87 10.31 4.27
N GLN A 496 -44.76 11.01 4.03
CA GLN A 496 -43.91 10.82 2.85
C GLN A 496 -42.45 11.19 3.17
N LEU A 497 -41.50 10.44 2.62
CA LEU A 497 -40.07 10.70 2.71
C LEU A 497 -39.47 10.85 1.32
N LEU A 498 -39.09 12.07 0.96
CA LEU A 498 -38.45 12.43 -0.29
C LEU A 498 -36.93 12.45 -0.10
N VAL A 499 -36.20 11.62 -0.84
CA VAL A 499 -34.73 11.54 -0.77
C VAL A 499 -34.14 12.17 -2.02
N PHE A 500 -33.55 13.35 -1.89
CA PHE A 500 -32.95 14.08 -3.00
C PHE A 500 -31.49 13.65 -3.19
N GLN A 501 -31.26 12.89 -4.25
CA GLN A 501 -29.97 12.33 -4.59
C GLN A 501 -29.36 13.07 -5.78
N ARG A 502 -28.22 13.73 -5.54
CA ARG A 502 -27.39 14.29 -6.63
C ARG A 502 -26.54 13.21 -7.29
N THR A 503 -25.87 12.39 -6.50
CA THR A 503 -24.96 11.35 -6.98
C THR A 503 -25.06 10.12 -6.06
N PRO A 504 -25.29 8.89 -6.57
CA PRO A 504 -25.48 7.71 -5.72
C PRO A 504 -24.16 7.25 -5.06
N PRO A 505 -24.13 6.92 -3.77
CA PRO A 505 -22.93 6.40 -3.11
C PRO A 505 -22.69 4.92 -3.43
N TRP A 506 -21.45 4.46 -3.27
CA TRP A 506 -21.17 3.03 -3.22
C TRP A 506 -21.50 2.45 -1.83
N ILE A 507 -22.34 1.40 -1.79
CA ILE A 507 -22.80 0.76 -0.55
C ILE A 507 -22.18 -0.64 -0.36
N ILE A 508 -21.45 -0.85 0.73
CA ILE A 508 -20.96 -2.15 1.16
C ILE A 508 -21.90 -2.73 2.24
N PRO A 509 -22.20 -4.04 2.22
CA PRO A 509 -22.90 -4.70 3.31
C PRO A 509 -22.21 -4.48 4.66
N ARG A 510 -23.02 -4.26 5.70
CA ARG A 510 -22.54 -4.11 7.08
C ARG A 510 -22.64 -5.43 7.83
N VAL A 511 -21.51 -5.95 8.30
CA VAL A 511 -21.46 -7.13 9.19
C VAL A 511 -21.67 -6.74 10.66
N ASP A 512 -22.72 -5.97 10.93
CA ASP A 512 -23.02 -5.51 12.30
C ASP A 512 -23.73 -6.60 13.10
N ARG A 513 -23.38 -6.71 14.38
CA ARG A 513 -23.99 -7.65 15.32
C ARG A 513 -23.91 -7.12 16.74
N THR A 514 -24.82 -7.59 17.58
CA THR A 514 -24.68 -7.43 19.03
C THR A 514 -23.50 -8.27 19.54
N ILE A 515 -22.74 -7.69 20.46
CA ILE A 515 -21.72 -8.39 21.23
C ILE A 515 -22.40 -8.92 22.48
N THR A 516 -22.32 -10.22 22.66
CA THR A 516 -22.97 -10.92 23.78
C THR A 516 -22.26 -10.61 25.11
N GLN A 517 -22.95 -10.81 26.24
CA GLN A 517 -22.35 -10.54 27.56
C GLN A 517 -21.12 -11.42 27.81
N TRP A 518 -21.15 -12.70 27.41
CA TRP A 518 -20.00 -13.59 27.57
C TRP A 518 -18.78 -13.13 26.78
N GLU A 519 -18.96 -12.57 25.58
CA GLU A 519 -17.86 -11.99 24.79
C GLU A 519 -17.26 -10.79 25.53
N LYS A 520 -18.11 -9.89 26.05
CA LYS A 520 -17.64 -8.73 26.83
C LYS A 520 -16.86 -9.16 28.07
N ASP A 521 -17.37 -10.15 28.81
CA ASP A 521 -16.71 -10.68 30.00
C ASP A 521 -15.38 -11.36 29.66
N LEU A 522 -15.31 -12.08 28.54
CA LEU A 522 -14.08 -12.68 28.03
C LEU A 522 -13.04 -11.62 27.68
N LEU A 523 -13.43 -10.58 26.94
CA LEU A 523 -12.53 -9.48 26.56
C LEU A 523 -12.05 -8.69 27.78
N ALA A 524 -12.92 -8.47 28.75
CA ALA A 524 -12.57 -7.81 30.01
C ALA A 524 -11.60 -8.65 30.86
N ARG A 525 -11.81 -9.97 30.93
CA ARG A 525 -10.96 -10.89 31.70
C ARG A 525 -9.62 -11.17 31.02
N PHE A 526 -9.59 -11.22 29.70
CA PHE A 526 -8.38 -11.52 28.91
C PHE A 526 -8.09 -10.41 27.88
N PRO A 527 -7.49 -9.27 28.32
CA PRO A 527 -7.19 -8.14 27.43
C PRO A 527 -6.34 -8.51 26.20
N ILE A 528 -5.53 -9.58 26.28
CA ILE A 528 -4.75 -10.07 25.15
C ILE A 528 -5.64 -10.49 23.96
N VAL A 529 -6.80 -11.10 24.24
CA VAL A 529 -7.76 -11.51 23.21
C VAL A 529 -8.30 -10.28 22.49
N GLN A 530 -8.65 -9.23 23.23
CA GLN A 530 -9.09 -7.97 22.64
C GLN A 530 -8.01 -7.33 21.76
N LYS A 531 -6.75 -7.36 22.20
CA LYS A 531 -5.62 -6.85 21.41
C LYS A 531 -5.40 -7.64 20.12
N LEU A 532 -5.53 -8.98 20.16
CA LEU A 532 -5.45 -9.82 18.96
C LEU A 532 -6.61 -9.54 17.99
N ILE A 533 -7.83 -9.35 18.49
CA ILE A 533 -8.98 -8.95 17.68
C ILE A 533 -8.73 -7.59 17.02
N ARG A 534 -8.28 -6.59 17.79
CA ARG A 534 -7.93 -5.26 17.26
C ARG A 534 -6.87 -5.37 16.16
N LEU A 535 -5.83 -6.19 16.38
CA LEU A 535 -4.75 -6.41 15.41
C LEU A 535 -5.25 -7.07 14.12
N PHE A 536 -6.13 -8.06 14.25
CA PHE A 536 -6.75 -8.71 13.09
C PHE A 536 -7.61 -7.73 12.29
N ILE A 537 -8.45 -6.94 12.96
CA ILE A 537 -9.27 -5.90 12.32
C ILE A 537 -8.36 -4.89 11.62
N TYR A 538 -7.30 -4.42 12.29
CA TYR A 538 -6.32 -3.50 11.72
C TYR A 538 -5.77 -4.01 10.39
N TRP A 539 -5.30 -5.27 10.32
CA TRP A 539 -4.73 -5.82 9.08
C TRP A 539 -5.76 -5.97 7.96
N ILE A 540 -7.01 -6.32 8.29
CA ILE A 540 -8.09 -6.36 7.32
C ILE A 540 -8.34 -4.97 6.74
N THR A 541 -8.50 -3.96 7.59
CA THR A 541 -8.75 -2.58 7.13
C THR A 541 -7.55 -1.99 6.39
N GLU A 542 -6.34 -2.31 6.83
CA GLU A 542 -5.10 -1.86 6.20
C GLU A 542 -4.92 -2.47 4.79
N SER A 543 -5.34 -3.72 4.59
CA SER A 543 -5.28 -4.37 3.27
C SER A 543 -6.10 -3.65 2.18
N VAL A 544 -7.11 -2.86 2.57
CA VAL A 544 -7.92 -2.07 1.64
C VAL A 544 -7.08 -0.96 0.96
N ALA A 545 -5.98 -0.52 1.57
CA ALA A 545 -5.04 0.41 0.93
C ALA A 545 -4.45 -0.15 -0.37
N LEU A 546 -4.28 -1.48 -0.50
CA LEU A 546 -3.86 -2.11 -1.76
C LEU A 546 -4.84 -1.81 -2.91
N SER A 547 -6.13 -1.71 -2.60
CA SER A 547 -7.17 -1.37 -3.58
C SER A 547 -7.26 0.14 -3.84
N PHE A 548 -7.28 0.97 -2.81
CA PHE A 548 -7.56 2.41 -2.96
C PHE A 548 -6.31 3.25 -3.25
N VAL A 549 -5.21 2.97 -2.55
CA VAL A 549 -3.94 3.70 -2.69
C VAL A 549 -3.15 3.15 -3.86
N TYR A 550 -2.87 1.85 -3.86
CA TYR A 550 -2.01 1.21 -4.86
C TYR A 550 -2.75 0.70 -6.10
N ARG A 551 -4.09 0.75 -6.10
CA ARG A 551 -4.96 0.40 -7.25
C ARG A 551 -4.70 -1.00 -7.82
N TRP A 552 -4.32 -1.95 -6.97
CA TRP A 552 -4.18 -3.36 -7.35
C TRP A 552 -5.51 -3.92 -7.89
N PRO A 553 -5.47 -4.99 -8.71
CA PRO A 553 -6.66 -5.54 -9.37
C PRO A 553 -7.75 -6.06 -8.41
N LEU A 554 -7.47 -6.15 -7.10
CA LEU A 554 -8.44 -6.43 -6.03
C LEU A 554 -9.68 -5.52 -6.09
N LYS A 555 -9.53 -4.28 -6.57
CA LYS A 555 -10.66 -3.35 -6.76
C LYS A 555 -11.77 -3.91 -7.67
N ILE A 556 -11.42 -4.71 -8.68
CA ILE A 556 -12.39 -5.28 -9.64
C ILE A 556 -13.28 -6.30 -8.93
N ILE A 557 -12.69 -7.12 -8.06
CA ILE A 557 -13.41 -8.12 -7.26
C ILE A 557 -14.35 -7.41 -6.28
N ASN A 558 -13.85 -6.39 -5.58
CA ASN A 558 -14.65 -5.62 -4.62
C ASN A 558 -15.80 -4.86 -5.29
N GLU A 559 -15.56 -4.26 -6.46
CA GLU A 559 -16.61 -3.57 -7.22
C GLU A 559 -17.70 -4.55 -7.67
N LYS A 560 -17.33 -5.74 -8.17
CA LYS A 560 -18.31 -6.78 -8.54
C LYS A 560 -19.13 -7.23 -7.34
N LEU A 561 -18.51 -7.42 -6.18
CA LEU A 561 -19.23 -7.80 -4.95
C LEU A 561 -20.24 -6.73 -4.52
N VAL A 562 -19.88 -5.46 -4.63
CA VAL A 562 -20.77 -4.35 -4.29
C VAL A 562 -21.90 -4.17 -5.31
N LYS A 563 -21.62 -4.34 -6.61
CA LYS A 563 -22.67 -4.37 -7.64
C LYS A 563 -23.63 -5.53 -7.39
N PHE A 564 -23.11 -6.72 -7.11
CA PHE A 564 -23.94 -7.87 -6.74
C PHE A 564 -24.81 -7.60 -5.51
N ASN A 565 -24.31 -6.87 -4.51
CA ASN A 565 -25.12 -6.45 -3.36
C ASN A 565 -26.31 -5.57 -3.78
N LEU A 566 -26.11 -4.62 -4.70
CA LEU A 566 -27.20 -3.81 -5.26
C LEU A 566 -28.19 -4.67 -6.03
N GLU A 567 -27.71 -5.55 -6.90
CA GLU A 567 -28.53 -6.47 -7.71
C GLU A 567 -29.37 -7.41 -6.85
N ARG A 568 -28.80 -7.93 -5.77
CA ARG A 568 -29.51 -8.82 -4.84
C ARG A 568 -30.63 -8.11 -4.09
N GLN A 569 -30.49 -6.82 -3.82
CA GLN A 569 -31.44 -6.06 -3.01
C GLN A 569 -32.49 -5.29 -3.82
N ILE A 570 -32.19 -4.95 -5.08
CA ILE A 570 -33.07 -4.20 -5.97
C ILE A 570 -33.34 -5.03 -7.23
N GLY A 571 -34.56 -5.56 -7.36
CA GLY A 571 -34.97 -6.31 -8.55
C GLY A 571 -35.16 -5.42 -9.79
N ASP A 572 -35.70 -4.20 -9.62
CA ASP A 572 -35.98 -3.28 -10.73
C ASP A 572 -34.68 -2.72 -11.34
N GLU A 573 -34.43 -3.04 -12.61
CA GLU A 573 -33.28 -2.57 -13.38
C GLU A 573 -33.25 -1.05 -13.56
N LYS A 574 -34.40 -0.40 -13.81
CA LYS A 574 -34.45 1.06 -13.98
C LYS A 574 -34.09 1.76 -12.67
N PHE A 575 -34.53 1.20 -11.54
CA PHE A 575 -34.18 1.72 -10.22
C PHE A 575 -32.71 1.48 -9.87
N ARG A 576 -32.15 0.31 -10.23
CA ARG A 576 -30.70 0.04 -10.08
C ARG A 576 -29.83 1.06 -10.79
N THR A 577 -30.20 1.49 -11.99
CA THR A 577 -29.44 2.52 -12.73
C THR A 577 -29.35 3.83 -11.97
N LYS A 578 -30.43 4.25 -11.29
CA LYS A 578 -30.43 5.45 -10.44
C LYS A 578 -29.53 5.32 -9.20
N LEU A 579 -29.25 4.09 -8.76
CA LEU A 579 -28.47 3.77 -7.57
C LEU A 579 -27.02 3.36 -7.89
N THR A 580 -26.68 3.22 -9.17
CA THR A 580 -25.34 2.78 -9.59
C THR A 580 -24.43 4.00 -9.79
N PRO A 581 -23.32 4.11 -9.05
CA PRO A 581 -22.37 5.20 -9.23
C PRO A 581 -21.65 5.16 -10.59
N THR A 582 -21.35 6.34 -11.13
CA THR A 582 -20.66 6.51 -12.42
C THR A 582 -19.14 6.71 -12.29
N TRP A 583 -18.61 6.69 -11.07
CA TRP A 583 -17.19 6.84 -10.75
C TRP A 583 -16.62 5.57 -10.13
N GLU A 584 -15.29 5.45 -10.14
CA GLU A 584 -14.60 4.24 -9.71
C GLU A 584 -14.84 3.91 -8.22
N PHE A 585 -14.91 2.61 -7.94
CA PHE A 585 -15.01 2.06 -6.59
C PHE A 585 -13.89 2.58 -5.67
N GLY A 586 -14.27 3.14 -4.51
CA GLY A 586 -13.33 3.70 -3.53
C GLY A 586 -12.93 5.16 -3.74
N CYS A 587 -13.38 5.81 -4.82
CA CYS A 587 -13.03 7.22 -5.09
C CYS A 587 -13.60 8.18 -4.01
N LYS A 588 -14.80 7.89 -3.50
CA LYS A 588 -15.35 8.52 -2.29
C LYS A 588 -15.33 7.52 -1.13
N ARG A 589 -15.56 8.00 0.09
CA ARG A 589 -15.72 7.11 1.26
C ARG A 589 -16.81 6.08 0.97
N MET A 590 -16.48 4.81 1.17
CA MET A 590 -17.43 3.71 1.03
C MET A 590 -18.42 3.77 2.18
N LEU A 591 -19.71 3.64 1.86
CA LEU A 591 -20.75 3.71 2.88
C LEU A 591 -21.18 2.30 3.26
N ILE A 592 -21.26 2.02 4.57
CA ILE A 592 -21.43 0.65 5.08
C ILE A 592 -22.81 0.53 5.74
N THR A 593 -23.73 -0.16 5.09
CA THR A 593 -25.11 -0.33 5.59
C THR A 593 -25.84 -1.48 4.88
N ASN A 594 -26.82 -2.07 5.58
CA ASN A 594 -27.77 -3.01 5.00
C ASN A 594 -29.16 -2.39 4.81
N ASP A 595 -29.41 -1.19 5.37
CA ASP A 595 -30.76 -0.63 5.51
C ASP A 595 -31.11 0.33 4.37
N TRP A 596 -30.13 0.83 3.62
CA TRP A 596 -30.33 1.84 2.59
C TRP A 596 -31.25 1.39 1.45
N TYR A 597 -30.86 0.34 0.72
CA TYR A 597 -31.63 -0.15 -0.42
C TYR A 597 -33.04 -0.66 -0.05
N PRO A 598 -33.25 -1.38 1.06
CA PRO A 598 -34.60 -1.78 1.48
C PRO A 598 -35.47 -0.58 1.85
N THR A 599 -34.90 0.46 2.45
CA THR A 599 -35.63 1.68 2.82
C THR A 599 -36.13 2.42 1.58
N LEU A 600 -35.31 2.55 0.54
CA LEU A 600 -35.68 3.25 -0.69
C LEU A 600 -36.81 2.57 -1.48
N GLN A 601 -37.13 1.30 -1.18
CA GLN A 601 -38.23 0.55 -1.80
C GLN A 601 -39.54 0.63 -0.99
N LYS A 602 -39.55 1.30 0.16
CA LYS A 602 -40.76 1.42 0.98
C LYS A 602 -41.78 2.33 0.29
N PRO A 603 -43.09 2.04 0.42
CA PRO A 603 -44.13 2.79 -0.31
C PRO A 603 -44.23 4.26 0.11
N ASN A 604 -43.78 4.61 1.32
CA ASN A 604 -43.72 5.98 1.80
C ASN A 604 -42.41 6.70 1.47
N VAL A 605 -41.51 6.09 0.69
CA VAL A 605 -40.21 6.67 0.33
C VAL A 605 -40.13 6.86 -1.18
N GLN A 606 -39.70 8.06 -1.59
CA GLN A 606 -39.49 8.39 -2.99
C GLN A 606 -38.08 8.94 -3.20
N LEU A 607 -37.31 8.28 -4.07
CA LEU A 607 -36.02 8.77 -4.52
C LEU A 607 -36.19 9.79 -5.65
N VAL A 608 -35.73 11.01 -5.43
CA VAL A 608 -35.74 12.11 -6.40
C VAL A 608 -34.32 12.35 -6.90
N THR A 609 -34.08 12.10 -8.19
CA THR A 609 -32.76 12.27 -8.83
C THR A 609 -32.63 13.57 -9.61
N ASN A 610 -33.74 14.29 -9.79
CA ASN A 610 -33.77 15.58 -10.47
C ASN A 610 -33.15 16.63 -9.53
N ARG A 611 -32.34 17.53 -10.10
CA ARG A 611 -31.72 18.60 -9.31
C ARG A 611 -32.79 19.54 -8.76
N ILE A 612 -32.56 20.03 -7.54
CA ILE A 612 -33.36 21.10 -6.95
C ILE A 612 -33.11 22.38 -7.76
N ARG A 613 -34.19 23.07 -8.12
CA ARG A 613 -34.17 24.38 -8.80
C ARG A 613 -34.31 25.52 -7.79
N GLU A 614 -35.30 25.42 -6.91
CA GLU A 614 -35.63 26.44 -5.91
C GLU A 614 -36.48 25.81 -4.79
N ILE A 615 -36.57 26.51 -3.66
CA ILE A 615 -37.45 26.21 -2.53
C ILE A 615 -38.52 27.30 -2.46
N LYS A 616 -39.78 26.91 -2.31
CA LYS A 616 -40.91 27.81 -2.00
C LYS A 616 -41.31 27.64 -0.53
N SER A 617 -42.21 28.47 -0.02
CA SER A 617 -42.68 28.42 1.39
C SER A 617 -42.98 27.01 1.93
N HIS A 618 -43.56 26.11 1.13
CA HIS A 618 -43.95 24.75 1.55
C HIS A 618 -43.63 23.65 0.54
N SER A 619 -42.68 23.89 -0.36
CA SER A 619 -42.34 22.91 -1.40
C SER A 619 -40.92 23.06 -1.93
N ILE A 620 -40.39 21.99 -2.51
CA ILE A 620 -39.15 21.97 -3.28
C ILE A 620 -39.51 21.78 -4.74
N ILE A 621 -38.99 22.65 -5.62
CA ILE A 621 -39.18 22.51 -7.07
C ILE A 621 -37.93 21.93 -7.69
N THR A 622 -38.07 20.90 -8.51
CA THR A 622 -36.97 20.33 -9.28
C THR A 622 -36.85 20.95 -10.68
N GLN A 623 -35.72 20.72 -11.34
CA GLN A 623 -35.42 21.30 -12.66
C GLN A 623 -36.43 20.93 -13.76
N ASP A 624 -37.09 19.78 -13.66
CA ASP A 624 -38.18 19.35 -14.55
C ASP A 624 -39.53 20.04 -14.25
N GLY A 625 -39.56 20.97 -13.29
CA GLY A 625 -40.76 21.72 -12.91
C GLY A 625 -41.68 20.98 -11.95
N THR A 626 -41.34 19.76 -11.54
CA THR A 626 -42.11 18.99 -10.55
C THR A 626 -42.04 19.68 -9.18
N GLU A 627 -43.22 19.93 -8.60
CA GLU A 627 -43.36 20.49 -7.27
C GLU A 627 -43.52 19.38 -6.23
N HIS A 628 -42.67 19.38 -5.21
CA HIS A 628 -42.68 18.42 -4.12
C HIS A 628 -43.07 19.12 -2.81
N PRO A 629 -44.33 18.97 -2.35
CA PRO A 629 -44.76 19.55 -1.08
C PRO A 629 -44.03 18.93 0.11
N VAL A 630 -43.49 19.76 1.00
CA VAL A 630 -42.68 19.33 2.14
C VAL A 630 -42.96 20.18 3.38
N ASP A 631 -42.97 19.54 4.54
CA ASP A 631 -43.15 20.21 5.84
C ASP A 631 -41.81 20.38 6.58
N ILE A 632 -40.87 19.46 6.33
CA ILE A 632 -39.57 19.40 6.99
C ILE A 632 -38.47 19.15 5.96
N ILE A 633 -37.37 19.90 6.02
CA ILE A 633 -36.16 19.66 5.24
C ILE A 633 -35.00 19.28 6.16
N ILE A 634 -34.43 18.11 5.92
CA ILE A 634 -33.23 17.62 6.59
C ILE A 634 -32.04 17.74 5.64
N TRP A 635 -31.06 18.56 6.02
CA TRP A 635 -29.82 18.75 5.29
C TRP A 635 -28.81 17.68 5.71
N SER A 636 -28.52 16.75 4.81
CA SER A 636 -27.41 15.81 4.91
C SER A 636 -26.32 16.17 3.87
N THR A 637 -26.00 17.46 3.80
CA THR A 637 -25.16 18.09 2.77
C THR A 637 -23.67 18.13 3.14
N GLY A 638 -23.30 17.72 4.35
CA GLY A 638 -21.91 17.48 4.74
C GLY A 638 -21.33 18.59 5.61
N PHE A 639 -20.05 18.87 5.44
CA PHE A 639 -19.29 19.80 6.29
C PHE A 639 -18.39 20.71 5.46
N GLN A 640 -18.05 21.87 6.03
CA GLN A 640 -17.08 22.82 5.46
C GLN A 640 -15.64 22.30 5.62
N ALA A 641 -15.28 21.27 4.85
CA ALA A 641 -14.01 20.55 5.03
C ALA A 641 -12.78 21.26 4.42
N GLN A 642 -12.99 22.21 3.51
CA GLN A 642 -11.94 22.96 2.79
C GLN A 642 -11.80 24.40 3.29
N GLU A 643 -12.45 24.74 4.40
CA GLU A 643 -12.42 26.08 4.99
C GLU A 643 -11.84 25.99 6.40
N PHE A 644 -11.00 26.96 6.76
CA PHE A 644 -10.47 27.11 8.11
C PHE A 644 -10.95 28.43 8.72
N PRO A 645 -12.06 28.41 9.48
CA PRO A 645 -12.76 29.64 9.87
C PRO A 645 -12.14 30.34 11.09
N LEU A 646 -11.17 29.73 11.77
CA LEU A 646 -10.51 30.33 12.93
C LEU A 646 -9.42 31.31 12.43
N PRO A 647 -9.49 32.61 12.77
CA PRO A 647 -8.42 33.55 12.48
C PRO A 647 -7.14 33.20 13.27
N VAL A 648 -6.06 32.92 12.56
CA VAL A 648 -4.74 32.58 13.13
C VAL A 648 -3.69 33.46 12.48
N TYR A 649 -2.99 34.23 13.31
CA TYR A 649 -1.94 35.15 12.90
C TYR A 649 -0.59 34.71 13.48
N GLY A 650 0.36 34.40 12.62
CA GLY A 650 1.70 33.92 12.96
C GLY A 650 2.74 35.05 13.05
N LEU A 651 3.99 34.72 12.72
CA LEU A 651 5.09 35.67 12.61
C LEU A 651 4.73 36.84 11.69
N ASN A 652 5.21 38.05 11.97
CA ASN A 652 4.99 39.27 11.19
C ASN A 652 3.51 39.54 10.83
N GLY A 653 2.55 38.96 11.57
CA GLY A 653 1.13 39.04 11.27
C GLY A 653 0.63 38.14 10.12
N TYR A 654 1.41 37.16 9.65
CA TYR A 654 1.00 36.22 8.60
C TYR A 654 -0.33 35.53 8.93
N SER A 655 -1.30 35.61 8.02
CA SER A 655 -2.60 34.97 8.17
C SER A 655 -2.59 33.53 7.66
N LEU A 656 -3.01 32.58 8.48
CA LEU A 656 -3.15 31.18 8.06
C LEU A 656 -4.19 31.01 6.95
N ALA A 657 -5.26 31.79 7.01
CA ALA A 657 -6.31 31.78 5.99
C ALA A 657 -5.76 32.26 4.62
N GLU A 658 -4.87 33.25 4.61
CA GLU A 658 -4.20 33.71 3.38
C GLU A 658 -3.24 32.64 2.85
N GLN A 659 -2.42 32.05 3.74
CA GLN A 659 -1.47 30.98 3.38
C GLN A 659 -2.19 29.73 2.82
N TRP A 660 -3.39 29.43 3.32
CA TRP A 660 -4.23 28.31 2.85
C TRP A 660 -5.25 28.69 1.78
N SER A 661 -5.29 29.94 1.32
CA SER A 661 -6.29 30.42 0.35
C SER A 661 -6.30 29.63 -0.97
N GLN A 662 -5.16 29.08 -1.36
CA GLN A 662 -5.00 28.32 -2.60
C GLN A 662 -5.12 26.81 -2.40
N THR A 663 -4.50 26.29 -1.34
CA THR A 663 -4.50 24.87 -1.00
C THR A 663 -4.07 24.70 0.46
N ILE A 664 -4.77 23.85 1.20
CA ILE A 664 -4.46 23.56 2.59
C ILE A 664 -3.32 22.54 2.65
N GLN A 665 -2.24 22.89 3.33
CA GLN A 665 -1.03 22.08 3.45
C GLN A 665 -0.42 22.17 4.84
N ALA A 666 0.23 21.09 5.28
CA ALA A 666 0.99 21.05 6.52
C ALA A 666 2.08 19.99 6.46
N TYR A 667 3.21 20.24 7.11
CA TYR A 667 4.29 19.28 7.23
C TYR A 667 3.85 18.15 8.17
N ARG A 668 3.84 16.92 7.65
CA ARG A 668 3.33 15.72 8.33
C ARG A 668 1.89 15.84 8.83
N GLY A 669 1.12 16.80 8.32
CA GLY A 669 -0.20 17.13 8.83
C GLY A 669 -0.21 17.75 10.23
N VAL A 670 0.94 18.18 10.77
CA VAL A 670 1.09 18.66 12.15
C VAL A 670 1.47 20.14 12.23
N THR A 671 2.48 20.60 11.49
CA THR A 671 3.00 21.97 11.61
C THR A 671 2.99 22.72 10.28
N VAL A 672 2.91 24.04 10.34
CA VAL A 672 2.91 24.93 9.18
C VAL A 672 3.96 26.04 9.35
N PRO A 673 4.64 26.45 8.27
CA PRO A 673 5.63 27.53 8.33
C PRO A 673 4.93 28.85 8.66
N ASN A 674 5.65 29.78 9.29
CA ASN A 674 5.17 31.07 9.83
C ASN A 674 4.35 30.99 11.12
N PHE A 675 4.07 29.79 11.67
CA PHE A 675 3.29 29.61 12.91
C PHE A 675 4.09 28.77 13.93
N PRO A 676 5.02 29.38 14.68
CA PRO A 676 5.83 28.67 15.66
C PRO A 676 4.97 28.05 16.77
N ASN A 677 5.36 26.86 17.25
CA ASN A 677 4.63 26.13 18.31
C ASN A 677 3.12 25.92 18.06
N PHE A 678 2.67 26.00 16.80
CA PHE A 678 1.31 25.71 16.40
C PHE A 678 1.24 24.30 15.82
N PHE A 679 0.50 23.42 16.49
CA PHE A 679 0.36 22.02 16.13
C PHE A 679 -1.08 21.68 15.77
N ILE A 680 -1.28 20.84 14.77
CA ILE A 680 -2.59 20.38 14.32
C ILE A 680 -2.65 18.87 14.48
N LEU A 681 -3.71 18.38 15.10
CA LEU A 681 -4.02 16.96 15.22
C LEU A 681 -5.19 16.62 14.30
N LEU A 682 -5.06 15.52 13.57
CA LEU A 682 -5.87 15.18 12.40
C LEU A 682 -5.89 16.32 11.36
N GLY A 683 -4.72 16.91 11.12
CA GLY A 683 -4.53 18.00 10.17
C GLY A 683 -4.52 17.54 8.70
N PRO A 684 -4.10 18.44 7.79
CA PRO A 684 -4.11 18.19 6.35
C PRO A 684 -3.42 16.87 5.97
N ASN A 685 -4.01 16.14 5.03
CA ASN A 685 -3.52 14.86 4.51
C ASN A 685 -3.30 13.74 5.55
N THR A 686 -4.06 13.72 6.65
CA THR A 686 -4.00 12.65 7.67
C THR A 686 -5.29 11.87 7.83
N ALA A 687 -6.38 12.26 7.15
CA ALA A 687 -7.60 11.46 7.13
C ALA A 687 -7.42 10.19 6.29
N LEU A 688 -8.30 9.21 6.49
CA LEU A 688 -8.18 7.89 5.90
C LEU A 688 -9.48 7.45 5.22
N GLY A 689 -9.33 6.82 4.06
CA GLY A 689 -10.42 6.15 3.35
C GLY A 689 -10.58 4.66 3.67
N HIS A 690 -9.67 4.07 4.46
CA HIS A 690 -9.57 2.61 4.62
C HIS A 690 -9.38 2.11 6.06
N ASN A 691 -8.92 2.94 7.00
CA ASN A 691 -8.59 2.54 8.37
C ASN A 691 -9.02 3.64 9.39
N SER A 692 -8.77 3.41 10.68
CA SER A 692 -9.15 4.30 11.80
C SER A 692 -8.24 5.51 11.90
N VAL A 693 -8.83 6.71 11.87
CA VAL A 693 -8.10 7.98 12.09
C VAL A 693 -7.52 8.11 13.50
N VAL A 694 -8.01 7.34 14.47
CA VAL A 694 -7.47 7.32 15.85
C VAL A 694 -5.98 6.93 15.85
N ILE A 695 -5.56 6.07 14.90
CA ILE A 695 -4.17 5.65 14.73
C ILE A 695 -3.27 6.83 14.30
N MET A 696 -3.79 7.66 13.39
CA MET A 696 -3.09 8.85 12.91
C MET A 696 -2.98 9.87 14.03
N ILE A 697 -4.07 10.08 14.78
CA ILE A 697 -4.13 10.97 15.95
C ILE A 697 -3.10 10.56 17.00
N GLU A 698 -3.05 9.29 17.42
CA GLU A 698 -2.07 8.80 18.41
C GLU A 698 -0.63 8.98 17.93
N SER A 699 -0.38 8.78 16.63
CA SER A 699 0.95 9.00 16.03
C SER A 699 1.35 10.49 16.09
N GLN A 700 0.42 11.40 15.81
CA GLN A 700 0.66 12.84 15.91
C GLN A 700 0.84 13.31 17.34
N ILE A 701 0.04 12.79 18.29
CA ILE A 701 0.20 13.08 19.73
C ILE A 701 1.60 12.71 20.20
N ASN A 702 2.10 11.52 19.82
CA ASN A 702 3.45 11.10 20.18
C ASN A 702 4.52 12.01 19.57
N TYR A 703 4.35 12.45 18.32
CA TYR A 703 5.28 13.38 17.67
C TYR A 703 5.31 14.75 18.36
N VAL A 704 4.14 15.30 18.75
CA VAL A 704 4.05 16.56 19.51
C VAL A 704 4.67 16.41 20.91
N ALA A 705 4.44 15.28 21.58
CA ALA A 705 5.07 14.98 22.86
C ALA A 705 6.62 14.91 22.75
N GLU A 706 7.15 14.26 21.72
CA GLU A 706 8.60 14.24 21.46
C GLU A 706 9.15 15.64 21.14
N ALA A 707 8.37 16.50 20.47
CA ALA A 707 8.74 17.89 20.25
C ALA A 707 8.84 18.66 21.59
N PHE A 708 7.87 18.49 22.49
CA PHE A 708 7.91 19.10 23.82
C PHE A 708 9.08 18.61 24.67
N PHE A 709 9.39 17.31 24.64
CA PHE A 709 10.59 16.78 25.27
C PHE A 709 11.87 17.39 24.70
N TYR A 710 11.96 17.51 23.38
CA TYR A 710 13.12 18.08 22.73
C TYR A 710 13.29 19.57 23.09
N MET A 711 12.19 20.32 23.17
CA MET A 711 12.20 21.71 23.61
C MET A 711 12.66 21.85 25.07
N ASP A 712 12.15 21.01 25.97
CA ASP A 712 12.55 20.98 27.38
C ASP A 712 14.04 20.61 27.55
N GLU A 713 14.49 19.55 26.88
CA GLU A 713 15.88 19.06 26.97
C GLU A 713 16.92 20.08 26.45
N ASN A 714 16.53 20.92 25.49
CA ASN A 714 17.42 21.89 24.84
C ASN A 714 17.11 23.35 25.25
N ASN A 715 16.26 23.56 26.26
CA ASN A 715 15.84 24.88 26.72
C ASN A 715 15.35 25.80 25.58
N LEU A 716 14.52 25.26 24.69
CA LEU A 716 13.95 25.99 23.55
C LEU A 716 12.62 26.65 23.93
N ARG A 717 12.43 27.88 23.47
CA ARG A 717 11.17 28.64 23.57
C ARG A 717 10.24 28.34 22.41
N SER A 718 10.76 28.23 21.18
CA SER A 718 9.93 27.95 20.01
C SER A 718 10.60 27.09 18.96
N ILE A 719 9.77 26.33 18.24
CA ILE A 719 10.11 25.57 17.05
C ILE A 719 9.20 25.96 15.88
N GLU A 720 9.76 26.00 14.68
CA GLU A 720 9.04 26.36 13.45
C GLU A 720 9.55 25.52 12.28
N ILE A 721 8.66 24.97 11.45
CA ILE A 721 9.05 24.17 10.29
C ILE A 721 9.68 25.08 9.22
N LYS A 722 10.78 24.64 8.61
CA LYS A 722 11.40 25.36 7.48
C LYS A 722 10.53 25.27 6.23
N GLU A 723 10.41 26.39 5.51
CA GLU A 723 9.57 26.51 4.31
C GLU A 723 9.98 25.53 3.20
N ASP A 724 11.28 25.41 2.92
CA ASP A 724 11.81 24.51 1.89
C ASP A 724 11.45 23.04 2.16
N VAL A 725 11.59 22.59 3.42
CA VAL A 725 11.20 21.25 3.85
C VAL A 725 9.69 21.05 3.76
N HIS A 726 8.90 22.06 4.15
CA HIS A 726 7.44 22.02 4.03
C HIS A 726 7.01 21.86 2.57
N VAL A 727 7.58 22.64 1.65
CA VAL A 727 7.27 22.59 0.23
C VAL A 727 7.67 21.23 -0.38
N GLU A 728 8.89 20.76 -0.15
CA GLU A 728 9.37 19.48 -0.67
C GLU A 728 8.48 18.32 -0.20
N TYR A 729 8.14 18.30 1.10
CA TYR A 729 7.26 17.29 1.69
C TYR A 729 5.91 17.24 0.98
N ASN A 730 5.25 18.39 0.82
CA ASN A 730 3.92 18.47 0.21
C ASN A 730 3.95 18.14 -1.28
N GLN A 731 4.99 18.53 -2.02
CA GLN A 731 5.15 18.14 -3.42
C GLN A 731 5.25 16.62 -3.60
N ASN A 732 6.06 15.97 -2.77
CA ASN A 732 6.18 14.51 -2.76
C ASN A 732 4.84 13.85 -2.39
N LEU A 733 4.17 14.35 -1.35
CA LEU A 733 2.87 13.86 -0.90
C LEU A 733 1.80 13.95 -2.01
N GLN A 734 1.71 15.09 -2.69
CA GLN A 734 0.79 15.27 -3.81
C GLN A 734 1.14 14.37 -5.00
N SER A 735 2.43 14.10 -5.24
CA SER A 735 2.87 13.15 -6.28
C SER A 735 2.35 11.72 -6.03
N LYS A 736 2.31 11.29 -4.76
CA LYS A 736 1.72 10.00 -4.35
C LYS A 736 0.20 10.01 -4.51
N LEU A 737 -0.46 11.08 -4.05
CA LEU A 737 -1.92 11.23 -4.12
C LEU A 737 -2.45 11.14 -5.56
N LYS A 738 -1.73 11.71 -6.54
CA LYS A 738 -2.09 11.65 -7.98
C LYS A 738 -2.30 10.23 -8.52
N ARG A 739 -1.71 9.21 -7.87
CA ARG A 739 -1.80 7.80 -8.28
C ARG A 739 -2.97 7.06 -7.62
N THR A 740 -3.58 7.64 -6.59
CA THR A 740 -4.65 6.99 -5.81
C THR A 740 -5.99 7.00 -6.53
N VAL A 741 -6.92 6.15 -6.11
CA VAL A 741 -8.31 6.17 -6.60
C VAL A 741 -9.03 7.47 -6.31
N TRP A 742 -8.64 8.19 -5.25
CA TRP A 742 -9.27 9.46 -4.87
C TRP A 742 -8.99 10.59 -5.86
N GLN A 743 -7.95 10.46 -6.69
CA GLN A 743 -7.64 11.41 -7.77
C GLN A 743 -7.93 10.86 -9.16
N LYS A 744 -7.68 9.56 -9.40
CA LYS A 744 -7.89 8.92 -10.72
C LYS A 744 -9.28 8.34 -10.92
N GLY A 745 -10.09 8.21 -9.87
CA GLY A 745 -11.37 7.51 -9.91
C GLY A 745 -12.53 8.28 -10.51
N GLY A 746 -12.32 9.52 -10.99
CA GLY A 746 -13.34 10.28 -11.72
C GLY A 746 -14.50 10.79 -10.86
N CYS A 747 -14.31 10.92 -9.55
CA CYS A 747 -15.30 11.51 -8.65
C CYS A 747 -14.86 12.90 -8.17
N HIS A 748 -15.85 13.70 -7.75
CA HIS A 748 -15.62 14.91 -6.97
C HIS A 748 -16.04 14.66 -5.52
N SER A 749 -15.09 14.82 -4.59
CA SER A 749 -15.26 14.55 -3.16
C SER A 749 -14.82 15.75 -2.34
N TRP A 750 -15.30 15.84 -1.09
CA TRP A 750 -14.83 16.83 -0.11
C TRP A 750 -13.33 16.69 0.21
N TYR A 751 -12.67 15.62 -0.24
CA TYR A 751 -11.23 15.43 -0.14
C TYR A 751 -10.41 16.45 -0.97
N GLN A 752 -11.03 17.02 -2.01
CA GLN A 752 -10.38 17.87 -2.99
C GLN A 752 -10.68 19.34 -2.75
N ASP A 753 -9.68 20.19 -2.90
CA ASP A 753 -9.86 21.65 -2.97
C ASP A 753 -10.43 22.09 -4.34
N ALA A 754 -10.69 23.38 -4.50
CA ALA A 754 -11.22 23.96 -5.75
C ALA A 754 -10.28 23.76 -6.97
N LYS A 755 -8.99 23.50 -6.73
CA LYS A 755 -7.99 23.21 -7.78
C LYS A 755 -7.85 21.71 -8.07
N GLY A 756 -8.57 20.87 -7.33
CA GLY A 756 -8.52 19.41 -7.46
C GLY A 756 -7.36 18.75 -6.71
N ASN A 757 -6.61 19.47 -5.87
CA ASN A 757 -5.61 18.83 -5.01
C ASN A 757 -6.30 18.12 -3.85
N ASN A 758 -5.80 16.95 -3.47
CA ASN A 758 -6.32 16.24 -2.31
C ASN A 758 -5.61 16.77 -1.06
N THR A 759 -6.34 17.48 -0.20
CA THR A 759 -5.83 18.12 1.02
C THR A 759 -6.19 17.32 2.28
N SER A 760 -6.98 16.26 2.14
CA SER A 760 -7.55 15.54 3.28
C SER A 760 -6.89 14.20 3.57
N LEU A 761 -6.58 13.40 2.54
CA LEU A 761 -6.26 11.98 2.73
C LEU A 761 -4.75 11.72 2.73
N TRP A 762 -4.38 10.69 3.51
CA TRP A 762 -3.05 10.10 3.52
C TRP A 762 -2.88 9.08 2.36
N PRO A 763 -1.85 9.20 1.50
CA PRO A 763 -1.67 8.37 0.30
C PRO A 763 -0.80 7.12 0.49
N ASP A 764 -0.80 6.54 1.69
CA ASP A 764 0.05 5.40 2.00
C ASP A 764 -0.61 4.55 3.11
N PHE A 765 0.06 3.48 3.51
CA PHE A 765 -0.31 2.71 4.67
C PHE A 765 -0.24 3.53 5.98
N THR A 766 -1.03 3.17 6.97
CA THR A 766 -0.98 3.79 8.30
C THR A 766 0.30 3.44 9.04
N TRP A 767 0.86 2.23 8.87
CA TRP A 767 2.14 1.87 9.50
C TRP A 767 3.32 2.70 8.99
N SER A 768 3.29 3.17 7.73
CA SER A 768 4.33 4.05 7.20
C SER A 768 4.23 5.45 7.79
N TYR A 769 3.03 5.91 8.13
CA TYR A 769 2.83 7.14 8.90
C TYR A 769 3.29 6.99 10.35
N ILE A 770 2.99 5.87 11.03
CA ILE A 770 3.49 5.58 12.39
C ILE A 770 5.03 5.68 12.41
N LEU A 771 5.70 5.07 11.42
CA LEU A 771 7.15 5.15 11.27
C LEU A 771 7.65 6.57 11.04
N LEU A 772 6.97 7.33 10.19
CA LEU A 772 7.29 8.73 9.93
C LEU A 772 7.24 9.55 11.23
N MET A 773 6.20 9.33 12.05
CA MET A 773 5.95 10.09 13.28
C MET A 773 6.73 9.62 14.51
N LYS A 774 7.53 8.55 14.38
CA LYS A 774 8.20 7.89 15.51
C LYS A 774 9.12 8.79 16.33
N ASN A 775 9.86 9.68 15.66
CA ASN A 775 10.79 10.61 16.32
C ASN A 775 10.50 12.03 15.85
N PHE A 776 10.68 13.01 16.74
CA PHE A 776 10.64 14.42 16.37
C PHE A 776 11.78 14.77 15.41
N ASP A 777 11.43 15.37 14.27
CA ASP A 777 12.37 15.67 13.19
C ASP A 777 13.02 17.04 13.35
N TYR A 778 13.75 17.23 14.45
CA TYR A 778 14.28 18.53 14.85
C TYR A 778 15.14 19.22 13.77
N LYS A 779 15.75 18.47 12.85
CA LYS A 779 16.59 19.02 11.75
C LYS A 779 15.79 19.83 10.73
N SER A 780 14.51 19.51 10.60
CA SER A 780 13.57 20.20 9.71
C SER A 780 13.07 21.52 10.28
N TYR A 781 13.36 21.85 11.54
CA TYR A 781 12.83 23.02 12.22
C TYR A 781 13.91 24.09 12.45
N PHE A 782 13.49 25.35 12.48
CA PHE A 782 14.20 26.40 13.20
C PHE A 782 13.95 26.23 14.70
N LEU A 783 15.01 26.33 15.50
CA LEU A 783 15.00 26.13 16.95
C LEU A 783 15.44 27.42 17.61
N LYS A 784 14.64 28.00 18.50
CA LYS A 784 14.93 29.28 19.16
C LYS A 784 14.83 29.15 20.68
N SER A 785 15.88 29.56 21.38
CA SER A 785 15.98 29.56 22.86
C SER A 785 15.48 30.85 23.48
#